data_AF-A0A1X7U1Y5-F1
#
_entry.id   AF-A0A1X7U1Y5-F1
#
_cell.length_a   1.000
_cell.length_b   1.000
_cell.length_c   1.000
_cell.angle_alpha   90.00
_cell.angle_beta   90.00
_cell.angle_gamma   90.00
#
_symmetry.space_group_name_H-M   'P 1'
#
loop_
_entity.id
_entity.type
_entity.pdbx_description
1 polymer ?
#
loop_
_entity_poly.entity_id
_entity_poly.type
_entity_poly.pdbx_seq_one_letter_code
_entity_poly.pdbx_strand_id
1 'polypeptide(L)'
;MGYLSIILNNVTVTNSLSTGLVIISSVVTVENRLVFKNNTGVVGGGMAINSSSIVALSPSANLEFIDNHATYKGGGIYIDEKTECTFAGVSPVPLTLKNNTAGVAGNDMYGLQNFHFNTLFNSTNPSTSSAATSLGFCDPDSNETTPIWHEDGEQSAFPGQPLKYNVALFGRSFDTSSYSLTDGRITIEINGTMVIDKYINNCSLIEYTPKFIINYREHNITLIVTTVSIYQFEMHLGISFILKECPIGFSVNSSGLCDCSVSRENVTCDINTLHITHNGLLWIGTYHTSTPFNANSTNPNACIINEDCLLYCSPNPVTFQFNHTDTQCVDNRGHRMCGSCTEGYSLLMGSNKCRHCHNDYMMIGWIALFAVMGVLLVVLLIALNLTVSVGTLNGLLFYANIVKLYEPVFSRKGALLVLSQVISWINLDFGFEICFYNGMNSYAKQWLQFAFPLYLWVIIIIIIQLCRRYGKISRLMGSHAVPVLSTLFLLSYTKLVRTIVIVLHKREVTLHCTNESVRSVSLWYEDPNVEYAKGKHAGLFGFALLVSVFFVIPYTLFLLLNPFYEKYLSNFKLLRKVWSRFKPIIDAYSGPMKDEYRFWPGLILVARIPVLLSVTLVDSFIQSQHFLLSMLLTVLVIVLSLSHCFGGVYKKRMNNVLEVWFLFNLCIMVGLSVAINEDSKLSLMKCYDALIKKLFKKQDENDDPLLDVTESYLTVDQQRRAMVPSSTDVRRCASRESVVDLIFSLQSHTISVMGSLLQKMTLVIHQLVEIQLRPLLFLGEFCMHGMNEQIFLRFCILSLKPEVMDIYDYHAVHSKDERIEQERYRLRETD
;
A
#
# COMPACT_ATOMS: atom_id res chain seq x y z
N MET A 1 -22.90 -35.76 76.01
CA MET A 1 -23.17 -36.41 74.72
C MET A 1 -22.13 -37.50 74.54
N GLY A 2 -22.54 -38.77 74.43
CA GLY A 2 -21.60 -39.88 74.33
C GLY A 2 -21.05 -39.95 72.91
N TYR A 3 -19.75 -39.73 72.75
CA TYR A 3 -19.07 -40.09 71.50
C TYR A 3 -19.13 -41.61 71.35
N LEU A 4 -19.42 -42.08 70.14
CA LEU A 4 -19.36 -43.50 69.84
C LEU A 4 -17.88 -43.92 69.91
N SER A 5 -17.56 -44.83 70.83
CA SER A 5 -16.19 -45.32 71.03
C SER A 5 -16.06 -46.72 70.45
N ILE A 6 -15.08 -46.91 69.57
CA ILE A 6 -14.81 -48.18 68.88
C ILE A 6 -13.35 -48.56 69.14
N ILE A 7 -13.10 -49.82 69.47
CA ILE A 7 -11.74 -50.36 69.61
C ILE A 7 -11.44 -51.24 68.40
N LEU A 8 -10.36 -50.94 67.69
CA LEU A 8 -9.82 -51.73 66.58
C LEU A 8 -8.56 -52.43 67.06
N ASN A 9 -8.62 -53.76 67.16
CA ASN A 9 -7.50 -54.58 67.60
C ASN A 9 -7.20 -55.66 66.54
N ASN A 10 -5.99 -55.59 65.95
CA ASN A 10 -5.52 -56.54 64.94
C ASN A 10 -6.44 -56.63 63.70
N VAL A 11 -6.74 -55.48 63.08
CA VAL A 11 -7.70 -55.35 61.96
C VAL A 11 -6.96 -55.12 60.65
N THR A 12 -7.45 -55.74 59.57
CA THR A 12 -6.93 -55.55 58.21
C THR A 12 -8.08 -55.29 57.24
N VAL A 13 -8.01 -54.17 56.52
CA VAL A 13 -9.02 -53.73 55.54
C VAL A 13 -8.35 -53.60 54.18
N THR A 14 -8.82 -54.36 53.20
CA THR A 14 -8.14 -54.43 51.89
C THR A 14 -9.09 -54.55 50.72
N ASN A 15 -8.62 -54.12 49.53
CA ASN A 15 -9.33 -54.26 48.26
C ASN A 15 -10.72 -53.60 48.25
N SER A 16 -10.90 -52.56 49.06
CA SER A 16 -12.13 -51.76 49.03
C SER A 16 -12.12 -50.83 47.82
N LEU A 17 -13.26 -50.73 47.13
CA LEU A 17 -13.49 -49.75 46.06
C LEU A 17 -13.85 -48.35 46.60
N SER A 18 -14.00 -48.24 47.93
CA SER A 18 -14.26 -47.00 48.67
C SER A 18 -13.23 -46.85 49.80
N THR A 19 -13.15 -45.68 50.42
CA THR A 19 -12.28 -45.41 51.57
C THR A 19 -12.37 -46.56 52.59
N GLY A 20 -11.22 -47.12 52.97
CA GLY A 20 -11.18 -48.31 53.84
C GLY A 20 -11.88 -48.11 55.19
N LEU A 21 -11.68 -46.94 55.82
CA LEU A 21 -12.38 -46.56 57.06
C LEU A 21 -12.73 -45.07 57.06
N VAL A 22 -14.00 -44.73 57.27
CA VAL A 22 -14.45 -43.35 57.49
C VAL A 22 -14.88 -43.19 58.94
N ILE A 23 -14.30 -42.21 59.63
CA ILE A 23 -14.59 -41.89 61.04
C ILE A 23 -15.32 -40.55 61.08
N ILE A 24 -16.51 -40.52 61.70
CA ILE A 24 -17.37 -39.34 61.77
C ILE A 24 -17.88 -39.20 63.20
N SER A 25 -17.62 -38.04 63.84
CA SER A 25 -18.07 -37.72 65.21
C SER A 25 -17.83 -38.84 66.24
N SER A 26 -16.71 -39.55 66.12
CA SER A 26 -16.45 -40.78 66.88
C SER A 26 -15.02 -40.82 67.43
N VAL A 27 -14.82 -41.64 68.47
CA VAL A 27 -13.50 -41.93 69.04
C VAL A 27 -13.11 -43.36 68.67
N VAL A 28 -12.04 -43.52 67.90
CA VAL A 28 -11.53 -44.84 67.50
C VAL A 28 -10.21 -45.10 68.21
N THR A 29 -10.19 -46.11 69.08
CA THR A 29 -8.98 -46.56 69.75
C THR A 29 -8.32 -47.67 68.95
N VAL A 30 -7.04 -47.53 68.61
CA VAL A 30 -6.27 -48.54 67.88
C VAL A 30 -5.34 -49.27 68.85
N GLU A 31 -5.45 -50.59 68.86
CA GLU A 31 -4.58 -51.50 69.62
C GLU A 31 -3.91 -52.50 68.68
N ASN A 32 -2.65 -52.87 68.97
CA ASN A 32 -1.88 -53.78 68.14
C ASN A 32 -1.89 -53.36 66.66
N ARG A 33 -2.17 -54.26 65.71
CA ARG A 33 -1.95 -54.00 64.28
C ARG A 33 -3.20 -53.48 63.56
N LEU A 34 -3.06 -52.42 62.75
CA LEU A 34 -4.12 -51.91 61.87
C LEU A 34 -3.58 -51.70 60.45
N VAL A 35 -4.10 -52.45 59.48
CA VAL A 35 -3.59 -52.46 58.10
C VAL A 35 -4.66 -52.05 57.10
N PHE A 36 -4.35 -51.07 56.25
CA PHE A 36 -5.13 -50.67 55.08
C PHE A 36 -4.32 -50.92 53.81
N LYS A 37 -4.79 -51.83 52.95
CA LYS A 37 -4.07 -52.16 51.71
C LYS A 37 -4.94 -52.18 50.46
N ASN A 38 -4.47 -51.54 49.38
CA ASN A 38 -5.14 -51.57 48.08
C ASN A 38 -6.62 -51.09 48.15
N ASN A 39 -6.88 -50.07 48.94
CA ASN A 39 -8.19 -49.44 49.02
C ASN A 39 -8.23 -48.17 48.16
N THR A 40 -9.38 -47.84 47.59
CA THR A 40 -9.57 -46.64 46.77
C THR A 40 -10.60 -45.71 47.39
N GLY A 41 -10.39 -44.39 47.47
CA GLY A 41 -11.36 -43.46 48.04
C GLY A 41 -11.45 -42.15 47.25
N VAL A 42 -12.43 -41.30 47.58
CA VAL A 42 -12.41 -39.90 47.11
C VAL A 42 -11.38 -39.13 47.93
N VAL A 43 -11.48 -39.23 49.25
CA VAL A 43 -10.49 -38.73 50.20
C VAL A 43 -10.10 -39.87 51.15
N GLY A 44 -8.85 -39.95 51.55
CA GLY A 44 -8.42 -40.96 52.53
C GLY A 44 -8.57 -42.36 51.98
N GLY A 45 -7.78 -42.77 50.97
CA GLY A 45 -7.95 -44.09 50.34
C GLY A 45 -7.94 -45.24 51.36
N GLY A 46 -7.04 -45.17 52.34
CA GLY A 46 -7.06 -46.05 53.50
C GLY A 46 -8.03 -45.59 54.60
N MET A 47 -7.87 -44.36 55.10
CA MET A 47 -8.67 -43.83 56.21
C MET A 47 -9.03 -42.34 56.03
N ALA A 48 -10.27 -41.96 56.33
CA ALA A 48 -10.73 -40.57 56.37
C ALA A 48 -11.31 -40.22 57.76
N ILE A 49 -10.87 -39.10 58.34
CA ILE A 49 -11.23 -38.64 59.68
C ILE A 49 -11.96 -37.30 59.56
N ASN A 50 -13.25 -37.28 59.93
CA ASN A 50 -14.16 -36.14 59.74
C ASN A 50 -14.93 -35.80 61.03
N SER A 51 -15.52 -34.60 61.09
CA SER A 51 -16.51 -34.19 62.10
C SER A 51 -16.03 -34.29 63.57
N SER A 52 -14.89 -33.69 63.89
CA SER A 52 -14.29 -33.67 65.24
C SER A 52 -14.06 -35.08 65.82
N SER A 53 -13.63 -36.01 64.97
CA SER A 53 -13.28 -37.38 65.38
C SER A 53 -11.88 -37.47 65.96
N ILE A 54 -11.68 -38.42 66.87
CA ILE A 54 -10.38 -38.65 67.53
C ILE A 54 -9.94 -40.08 67.26
N VAL A 55 -8.71 -40.25 66.77
CA VAL A 55 -8.06 -41.56 66.69
C VAL A 55 -7.06 -41.69 67.84
N ALA A 56 -7.41 -42.48 68.85
CA ALA A 56 -6.58 -42.72 70.02
C ALA A 56 -5.64 -43.92 69.78
N LEU A 57 -4.33 -43.70 69.91
CA LEU A 57 -3.29 -44.69 69.66
C LEU A 57 -2.79 -45.29 70.98
N SER A 58 -2.98 -46.60 71.15
CA SER A 58 -2.38 -47.36 72.26
C SER A 58 -0.87 -47.47 72.07
N PRO A 59 -0.04 -47.57 73.13
CA PRO A 59 1.41 -47.81 73.01
C PRO A 59 1.79 -49.08 72.23
N SER A 60 0.86 -50.03 72.10
CA SER A 60 1.01 -51.27 71.33
C SER A 60 0.64 -51.12 69.84
N ALA A 61 0.11 -49.97 69.42
CA ALA A 61 -0.43 -49.78 68.08
C ALA A 61 0.67 -49.82 67.00
N ASN A 62 0.33 -50.35 65.82
CA ASN A 62 1.16 -50.37 64.62
C ASN A 62 0.26 -50.19 63.39
N LEU A 63 0.44 -49.10 62.65
CA LEU A 63 -0.41 -48.73 61.52
C LEU A 63 0.32 -48.92 60.19
N GLU A 64 -0.33 -49.57 59.22
CA GLU A 64 0.23 -49.81 57.87
C GLU A 64 -0.76 -49.37 56.79
N PHE A 65 -0.37 -48.42 55.93
CA PHE A 65 -1.12 -47.97 54.76
C PHE A 65 -0.30 -48.21 53.50
N ILE A 66 -0.71 -49.19 52.70
CA ILE A 66 0.06 -49.71 51.57
C ILE A 66 -0.79 -49.74 50.29
N ASP A 67 -0.28 -49.16 49.20
CA ASP A 67 -0.93 -49.16 47.88
C ASP A 67 -2.37 -48.59 47.90
N ASN A 68 -2.70 -47.65 48.81
CA ASN A 68 -4.02 -47.02 48.82
C ASN A 68 -4.07 -45.82 47.87
N HIS A 69 -5.23 -45.59 47.26
CA HIS A 69 -5.42 -44.54 46.26
C HIS A 69 -6.58 -43.61 46.64
N ALA A 70 -6.38 -42.29 46.55
CA ALA A 70 -7.45 -41.31 46.64
C ALA A 70 -7.59 -40.52 45.33
N THR A 71 -8.80 -40.38 44.81
CA THR A 71 -9.01 -39.56 43.59
C THR A 71 -8.85 -38.06 43.85
N TYR A 72 -8.97 -37.62 45.10
CA TYR A 72 -8.80 -36.22 45.51
C TYR A 72 -7.59 -36.03 46.45
N LYS A 73 -7.72 -36.31 47.75
CA LYS A 73 -6.70 -35.96 48.75
C LYS A 73 -6.45 -37.06 49.77
N GLY A 74 -5.20 -37.19 50.24
CA GLY A 74 -4.86 -38.13 51.31
C GLY A 74 -4.94 -39.58 50.86
N GLY A 75 -4.01 -40.05 50.03
CA GLY A 75 -4.07 -41.43 49.48
C GLY A 75 -4.09 -42.50 50.56
N GLY A 76 -3.25 -42.35 51.59
CA GLY A 76 -3.29 -43.18 52.79
C GLY A 76 -4.34 -42.66 53.79
N ILE A 77 -4.12 -41.46 54.33
CA ILE A 77 -4.93 -40.86 55.40
C ILE A 77 -5.41 -39.47 54.98
N TYR A 78 -6.68 -39.18 55.20
CA TYR A 78 -7.26 -37.84 55.08
C TYR A 78 -7.81 -37.38 56.43
N ILE A 79 -7.49 -36.14 56.80
CA ILE A 79 -8.01 -35.48 58.00
C ILE A 79 -8.73 -34.21 57.56
N ASP A 80 -9.97 -34.04 58.00
CA ASP A 80 -10.75 -32.84 57.70
C ASP A 80 -10.28 -31.64 58.53
N GLU A 81 -9.48 -30.78 57.91
CA GLU A 81 -8.98 -29.51 58.46
C GLU A 81 -10.07 -28.45 58.68
N LYS A 82 -11.35 -28.74 58.47
CA LYS A 82 -12.46 -27.85 58.86
C LYS A 82 -12.95 -28.11 60.28
N THR A 83 -12.53 -29.22 60.88
CA THR A 83 -13.00 -29.69 62.18
C THR A 83 -11.82 -30.05 63.07
N GLU A 84 -12.01 -30.08 64.40
CA GLU A 84 -10.96 -30.44 65.36
C GLU A 84 -10.67 -31.96 65.38
N CYS A 85 -10.44 -32.56 64.20
CA CYS A 85 -10.05 -33.95 64.08
C CYS A 85 -8.57 -34.12 64.44
N THR A 86 -8.25 -35.15 65.24
CA THR A 86 -6.87 -35.35 65.69
C THR A 86 -6.52 -36.80 65.95
N PHE A 87 -5.21 -37.07 65.92
CA PHE A 87 -4.62 -38.27 66.51
C PHE A 87 -4.20 -37.93 67.94
N ALA A 88 -4.52 -38.82 68.88
CA ALA A 88 -4.14 -38.69 70.28
C ALA A 88 -3.32 -39.92 70.69
N GLY A 89 -2.16 -39.71 71.31
CA GLY A 89 -1.28 -40.80 71.74
C GLY A 89 -0.33 -40.32 72.83
N VAL A 90 0.15 -41.25 73.65
CA VAL A 90 1.04 -40.96 74.79
C VAL A 90 2.52 -41.24 74.44
N SER A 91 2.77 -42.01 73.38
CA SER A 91 4.10 -42.38 72.90
C SER A 91 4.11 -42.59 71.37
N PRO A 92 5.22 -42.35 70.67
CA PRO A 92 5.32 -42.58 69.23
C PRO A 92 5.09 -44.05 68.87
N VAL A 93 4.21 -44.31 67.91
CA VAL A 93 3.90 -45.65 67.40
C VAL A 93 4.46 -45.86 65.99
N PRO A 94 4.77 -47.09 65.57
CA PRO A 94 5.17 -47.36 64.18
C PRO A 94 4.03 -47.04 63.19
N LEU A 95 4.37 -46.30 62.13
CA LEU A 95 3.49 -46.00 61.00
C LEU A 95 4.23 -46.30 59.70
N THR A 96 3.70 -47.20 58.88
CA THR A 96 4.23 -47.55 57.56
C THR A 96 3.34 -46.93 56.50
N LEU A 97 3.90 -46.07 55.67
CA LEU A 97 3.25 -45.45 54.52
C LEU A 97 4.03 -45.87 53.27
N LYS A 98 3.39 -46.57 52.33
CA LYS A 98 4.08 -47.09 51.14
C LYS A 98 3.18 -47.07 49.92
N ASN A 99 3.68 -46.48 48.83
CA ASN A 99 3.03 -46.48 47.51
C ASN A 99 1.58 -45.95 47.54
N ASN A 100 1.24 -45.08 48.48
CA ASN A 100 -0.06 -44.43 48.46
C ASN A 100 -0.05 -43.30 47.42
N THR A 101 -1.20 -43.01 46.82
CA THR A 101 -1.31 -41.98 45.76
C THR A 101 -2.58 -41.16 45.94
N ALA A 102 -2.50 -39.85 45.65
CA ALA A 102 -3.63 -38.94 45.64
C ALA A 102 -3.70 -38.17 44.31
N GLY A 103 -4.91 -37.88 43.82
CA GLY A 103 -5.11 -37.17 42.56
C GLY A 103 -4.76 -35.67 42.60
N VAL A 104 -4.82 -35.04 43.77
CA VAL A 104 -4.53 -33.59 43.94
C VAL A 104 -3.37 -33.34 44.90
N ALA A 105 -3.47 -33.80 46.15
CA ALA A 105 -2.44 -33.51 47.17
C ALA A 105 -2.41 -34.52 48.32
N GLY A 106 -1.24 -34.68 48.94
CA GLY A 106 -1.03 -35.55 50.10
C GLY A 106 -1.15 -37.03 49.76
N ASN A 107 -0.18 -37.56 48.99
CA ASN A 107 -0.16 -38.97 48.58
C ASN A 107 -0.26 -39.92 49.78
N ASP A 108 0.51 -39.69 50.83
CA ASP A 108 0.43 -40.49 52.04
C ASP A 108 -0.59 -39.93 53.01
N MET A 109 -0.51 -38.63 53.32
CA MET A 109 -1.42 -37.99 54.27
C MET A 109 -1.81 -36.59 53.84
N TYR A 110 -3.08 -36.24 54.08
CA TYR A 110 -3.58 -34.87 53.92
C TYR A 110 -4.24 -34.41 55.21
N GLY A 111 -4.02 -33.16 55.59
CA GLY A 111 -4.80 -32.50 56.65
C GLY A 111 -4.14 -32.41 58.04
N LEU A 112 -2.88 -32.83 58.17
CA LEU A 112 -2.20 -32.87 59.46
C LEU A 112 -1.21 -31.71 59.60
N GLN A 113 -1.53 -30.73 60.44
CA GLN A 113 -0.62 -29.62 60.73
C GLN A 113 0.42 -30.00 61.80
N ASN A 114 1.66 -30.19 61.34
CA ASN A 114 2.97 -30.31 61.99
C ASN A 114 3.11 -30.60 63.51
N PHE A 115 2.45 -29.87 64.41
CA PHE A 115 2.87 -29.74 65.82
C PHE A 115 2.94 -31.03 66.66
N HIS A 116 2.41 -32.15 66.16
CA HIS A 116 2.41 -33.43 66.88
C HIS A 116 2.82 -34.68 66.08
N PHE A 117 3.25 -34.58 64.82
CA PHE A 117 3.53 -35.80 64.02
C PHE A 117 4.66 -36.66 64.61
N ASN A 118 5.83 -36.06 64.88
CA ASN A 118 6.97 -36.76 65.48
C ASN A 118 6.71 -37.19 66.94
N THR A 119 5.74 -36.58 67.62
CA THR A 119 5.33 -37.02 68.96
C THR A 119 4.43 -38.25 68.92
N LEU A 120 3.78 -38.52 67.79
CA LEU A 120 2.79 -39.59 67.62
C LEU A 120 3.33 -40.78 66.82
N PHE A 121 4.27 -40.57 65.90
CA PHE A 121 4.74 -41.63 64.99
C PHE A 121 6.26 -41.71 64.89
N ASN A 122 6.77 -42.94 64.80
CA ASN A 122 8.21 -43.24 64.64
C ASN A 122 8.57 -43.50 63.16
N SER A 123 8.07 -42.65 62.25
CA SER A 123 7.99 -42.94 60.81
C SER A 123 8.95 -42.13 59.93
N THR A 124 9.17 -42.65 58.72
CA THR A 124 9.90 -42.12 57.55
C THR A 124 9.20 -40.93 56.90
N ASN A 125 9.97 -39.94 56.41
CA ASN A 125 9.57 -38.75 55.64
C ASN A 125 8.32 -38.96 54.74
N PRO A 126 7.10 -38.69 55.23
CA PRO A 126 5.88 -38.96 54.48
C PRO A 126 5.59 -37.89 53.43
N SER A 127 4.97 -38.25 52.30
CA SER A 127 4.47 -37.28 51.33
C SER A 127 3.16 -36.66 51.82
N THR A 128 3.24 -35.54 52.55
CA THR A 128 2.06 -34.89 53.13
C THR A 128 1.77 -33.52 52.55
N SER A 129 0.49 -33.10 52.64
CA SER A 129 0.03 -31.76 52.28
C SER A 129 -1.09 -31.29 53.22
N SER A 130 -1.33 -29.98 53.23
CA SER A 130 -2.45 -29.33 53.93
C SER A 130 -3.33 -28.54 52.95
N ALA A 131 -4.35 -27.84 53.46
CA ALA A 131 -4.94 -26.72 52.74
C ALA A 131 -3.87 -25.68 52.39
N ALA A 132 -4.14 -24.83 51.40
CA ALA A 132 -3.22 -23.79 50.98
C ALA A 132 -2.81 -22.91 52.17
N THR A 133 -1.51 -22.81 52.41
CA THR A 133 -0.87 -21.97 53.46
C THR A 133 0.16 -21.01 52.87
N SER A 134 0.30 -21.02 51.55
CA SER A 134 1.18 -20.15 50.79
C SER A 134 0.68 -20.03 49.35
N LEU A 135 0.97 -18.88 48.74
CA LEU A 135 0.79 -18.58 47.31
C LEU A 135 2.14 -18.15 46.74
N GLY A 136 2.52 -18.69 45.59
CA GLY A 136 3.75 -18.31 44.91
C GLY A 136 3.64 -18.40 43.39
N PHE A 137 4.61 -17.81 42.70
CA PHE A 137 4.75 -18.00 41.26
C PHE A 137 5.24 -19.41 40.95
N CYS A 138 4.85 -19.91 39.79
CA CYS A 138 5.24 -21.22 39.31
C CYS A 138 5.61 -21.15 37.83
N ASP A 139 6.57 -21.96 37.42
CA ASP A 139 6.89 -22.18 36.02
C ASP A 139 6.15 -23.46 35.55
N PRO A 140 5.22 -23.36 34.59
CA PRO A 140 4.46 -24.50 34.08
C PRO A 140 5.34 -25.56 33.40
N ASP A 141 6.54 -25.19 32.95
CA ASP A 141 7.50 -26.10 32.30
C ASP A 141 8.47 -26.74 33.31
N SER A 142 8.47 -26.28 34.56
CA SER A 142 9.28 -26.84 35.65
C SER A 142 8.51 -27.90 36.44
N ASN A 143 9.17 -29.01 36.77
CA ASN A 143 8.66 -29.97 37.76
C ASN A 143 8.97 -29.53 39.20
N GLU A 144 9.45 -28.31 39.41
CA GLU A 144 9.87 -27.83 40.72
C GLU A 144 8.66 -27.45 41.56
N THR A 145 8.53 -28.10 42.72
CA THR A 145 7.48 -27.83 43.72
C THR A 145 7.87 -26.70 44.69
N THR A 146 8.98 -26.01 44.42
CA THR A 146 9.47 -24.92 45.26
C THR A 146 8.81 -23.61 44.85
N PRO A 147 8.11 -22.92 45.77
CA PRO A 147 7.54 -21.61 45.49
C PRO A 147 8.64 -20.62 45.05
N ILE A 148 8.46 -20.00 43.89
CA ILE A 148 9.29 -18.88 43.45
C ILE A 148 8.74 -17.64 44.15
N TRP A 149 9.43 -17.23 45.19
CA TRP A 149 9.05 -16.06 46.01
C TRP A 149 9.55 -14.73 45.44
N HIS A 150 10.47 -14.79 44.46
CA HIS A 150 11.09 -13.61 43.87
C HIS A 150 11.17 -13.74 42.36
N GLU A 151 10.31 -12.99 41.66
CA GLU A 151 10.71 -12.36 40.41
C GLU A 151 10.50 -10.85 40.57
N ASP A 152 11.62 -10.13 40.78
CA ASP A 152 11.73 -8.66 40.74
C ASP A 152 11.56 -8.14 39.29
N GLY A 153 10.56 -8.63 38.58
CA GLY A 153 10.19 -8.13 37.26
C GLY A 153 9.07 -7.13 37.41
N GLU A 154 9.39 -5.86 37.65
CA GLU A 154 8.40 -4.77 37.60
C GLU A 154 7.73 -4.77 36.21
N GLN A 155 6.53 -5.34 36.10
CA GLN A 155 5.81 -5.42 34.84
C GLN A 155 5.17 -4.07 34.52
N SER A 156 5.26 -3.65 33.27
CA SER A 156 4.56 -2.47 32.77
C SER A 156 3.61 -2.86 31.64
N ALA A 157 2.37 -2.39 31.70
CA ALA A 157 1.36 -2.66 30.67
C ALA A 157 0.60 -1.38 30.29
N PHE A 158 0.04 -1.37 29.09
CA PHE A 158 -0.90 -0.35 28.64
C PHE A 158 -2.35 -0.73 28.98
N PRO A 159 -3.27 0.24 29.16
CA PRO A 159 -4.69 -0.06 29.29
C PRO A 159 -5.21 -0.91 28.13
N GLY A 160 -5.74 -2.10 28.41
CA GLY A 160 -6.17 -3.07 27.39
C GLY A 160 -5.19 -4.22 27.09
N GLN A 161 -3.94 -4.14 27.56
CA GLN A 161 -2.97 -5.21 27.43
C GLN A 161 -3.05 -6.19 28.63
N PRO A 162 -3.24 -7.50 28.44
CA PRO A 162 -3.37 -8.44 29.53
C PRO A 162 -2.03 -8.68 30.24
N LEU A 163 -2.01 -8.48 31.56
CA LEU A 163 -0.98 -8.94 32.47
C LEU A 163 -1.17 -10.45 32.71
N LYS A 164 -0.06 -11.20 32.64
CA LYS A 164 -0.07 -12.66 32.70
C LYS A 164 0.80 -13.15 33.87
N TYR A 165 0.21 -13.92 34.77
CA TYR A 165 0.88 -14.48 35.93
C TYR A 165 0.58 -15.98 36.05
N ASN A 166 1.60 -16.80 36.16
CA ASN A 166 1.45 -18.22 36.51
C ASN A 166 1.58 -18.36 38.02
N VAL A 167 0.54 -18.87 38.67
CA VAL A 167 0.53 -19.03 40.14
C VAL A 167 0.09 -20.42 40.55
N ALA A 168 0.59 -20.86 41.70
CA ALA A 168 0.23 -22.12 42.32
C ALA A 168 0.00 -21.95 43.83
N LEU A 169 -0.79 -22.86 44.39
CA LEU A 169 -1.07 -22.91 45.83
C LEU A 169 -0.23 -23.98 46.50
N PHE A 170 0.29 -23.63 47.67
CA PHE A 170 1.20 -24.49 48.40
C PHE A 170 0.64 -24.82 49.79
N GLY A 171 0.47 -26.11 50.04
CA GLY A 171 0.21 -26.67 51.36
C GLY A 171 1.53 -26.91 52.09
N ARG A 172 1.47 -27.00 53.42
CA ARG A 172 2.62 -27.34 54.27
C ARG A 172 2.77 -28.85 54.33
N SER A 173 4.00 -29.35 54.18
CA SER A 173 4.30 -30.76 54.41
C SER A 173 4.68 -31.05 55.88
N PHE A 174 5.10 -32.28 56.17
CA PHE A 174 5.49 -32.71 57.52
C PHE A 174 6.75 -31.96 58.00
N ASP A 175 7.67 -31.64 57.08
CA ASP A 175 8.81 -30.78 57.36
C ASP A 175 8.38 -29.31 57.27
N THR A 176 8.62 -28.55 58.34
CA THR A 176 8.26 -27.13 58.48
C THR A 176 8.82 -26.24 57.36
N SER A 177 9.94 -26.65 56.74
CA SER A 177 10.60 -25.94 55.64
C SER A 177 10.10 -26.33 54.24
N SER A 178 9.18 -27.29 54.13
CA SER A 178 8.79 -27.86 52.84
C SER A 178 7.33 -27.61 52.50
N TYR A 179 7.11 -27.33 51.21
CA TYR A 179 5.81 -27.05 50.63
C TYR A 179 5.47 -28.10 49.56
N SER A 180 4.18 -28.38 49.43
CA SER A 180 3.64 -29.26 48.40
C SER A 180 2.50 -28.57 47.66
N LEU A 181 2.38 -28.82 46.35
CA LEU A 181 1.25 -28.31 45.57
C LEU A 181 -0.08 -28.78 46.16
N THR A 182 -1.05 -27.87 46.22
CA THR A 182 -2.40 -28.12 46.69
C THR A 182 -3.39 -27.26 45.89
N ASP A 183 -4.67 -27.38 46.19
CA ASP A 183 -5.73 -26.64 45.53
C ASP A 183 -6.44 -25.66 46.46
N GLY A 184 -7.19 -24.73 45.85
CA GLY A 184 -7.93 -23.71 46.57
C GLY A 184 -8.55 -22.65 45.66
N ARG A 185 -9.27 -21.73 46.29
CA ARG A 185 -9.91 -20.59 45.62
C ARG A 185 -9.06 -19.35 45.80
N ILE A 186 -8.82 -18.65 44.70
CA ILE A 186 -8.10 -17.39 44.68
C ILE A 186 -9.05 -16.26 44.25
N THR A 187 -8.94 -15.14 44.94
CA THR A 187 -9.67 -13.91 44.67
C THR A 187 -8.66 -12.82 44.33
N ILE A 188 -8.87 -12.10 43.24
CA ILE A 188 -7.96 -11.04 42.80
C ILE A 188 -8.61 -9.71 43.10
N GLU A 189 -7.95 -8.90 43.93
CA GLU A 189 -8.39 -7.56 44.28
C GLU A 189 -7.44 -6.51 43.73
N ILE A 190 -8.00 -5.45 43.16
CA ILE A 190 -7.24 -4.33 42.62
C ILE A 190 -7.79 -3.06 43.23
N ASN A 191 -6.95 -2.34 43.98
CA ASN A 191 -7.35 -1.17 44.75
C ASN A 191 -8.62 -1.41 45.62
N GLY A 192 -8.77 -2.63 46.16
CA GLY A 192 -9.90 -3.03 47.02
C GLY A 192 -11.19 -3.43 46.28
N THR A 193 -11.16 -3.59 44.95
CA THR A 193 -12.31 -4.14 44.19
C THR A 193 -12.00 -5.56 43.72
N MET A 194 -12.87 -6.52 44.03
CA MET A 194 -12.76 -7.89 43.52
C MET A 194 -12.99 -7.92 42.01
N VAL A 195 -12.05 -8.52 41.27
CA VAL A 195 -12.07 -8.58 39.80
C VAL A 195 -12.21 -10.01 39.28
N ILE A 196 -11.58 -10.99 39.94
CA ILE A 196 -11.58 -12.40 39.52
C ILE A 196 -11.73 -13.29 40.75
N ASP A 197 -12.54 -14.35 40.64
CA ASP A 197 -12.65 -15.45 41.60
C ASP A 197 -12.51 -16.78 40.82
N LYS A 198 -11.44 -17.54 41.11
CA LYS A 198 -11.08 -18.75 40.35
C LYS A 198 -10.61 -19.87 41.27
N TYR A 199 -10.97 -21.11 40.94
CA TYR A 199 -10.43 -22.30 41.58
C TYR A 199 -9.19 -22.80 40.83
N ILE A 200 -8.10 -23.06 41.54
CA ILE A 200 -6.85 -23.57 40.96
C ILE A 200 -6.39 -24.80 41.75
N ASN A 201 -5.89 -25.81 41.04
CA ASN A 201 -5.41 -27.08 41.62
C ASN A 201 -3.99 -27.48 41.18
N ASN A 202 -3.38 -26.66 40.34
CA ASN A 202 -2.00 -26.77 39.89
C ASN A 202 -1.54 -25.37 39.41
N CYS A 203 -0.30 -25.27 38.93
CA CYS A 203 0.21 -24.08 38.26
C CYS A 203 -0.73 -23.62 37.14
N SER A 204 -1.34 -22.45 37.33
CA SER A 204 -2.41 -21.95 36.47
C SER A 204 -2.13 -20.52 36.02
N LEU A 205 -2.37 -20.25 34.73
CA LEU A 205 -2.30 -18.92 34.16
C LEU A 205 -3.49 -18.06 34.61
N ILE A 206 -3.16 -16.87 35.09
CA ILE A 206 -4.08 -15.78 35.42
C ILE A 206 -3.82 -14.64 34.46
N GLU A 207 -4.87 -14.15 33.81
CA GLU A 207 -4.82 -12.99 32.92
C GLU A 207 -5.69 -11.87 33.48
N TYR A 208 -5.13 -10.66 33.56
CA TYR A 208 -5.88 -9.46 33.95
C TYR A 208 -5.61 -8.32 32.97
N THR A 209 -6.67 -7.69 32.46
CA THR A 209 -6.56 -6.54 31.57
C THR A 209 -6.83 -5.25 32.35
N PRO A 210 -5.81 -4.42 32.62
CA PRO A 210 -5.98 -3.16 33.31
C PRO A 210 -6.78 -2.18 32.46
N LYS A 211 -7.68 -1.46 33.13
CA LYS A 211 -8.42 -0.32 32.57
C LYS A 211 -7.82 0.97 33.13
N PHE A 212 -8.01 2.08 32.44
CA PHE A 212 -7.65 3.39 32.95
C PHE A 212 -8.48 3.72 34.20
N ILE A 213 -7.80 3.82 35.35
CA ILE A 213 -8.39 4.16 36.66
C ILE A 213 -7.74 5.46 37.13
N ILE A 214 -8.23 6.59 36.61
CA ILE A 214 -8.00 7.99 37.07
C ILE A 214 -6.55 8.52 37.04
N ASN A 215 -5.50 7.71 37.29
CA ASN A 215 -4.09 8.11 37.33
C ASN A 215 -3.16 7.06 36.68
N TYR A 216 -2.22 7.54 35.86
CA TYR A 216 -1.08 6.77 35.35
C TYR A 216 0.02 6.76 36.42
N ARG A 217 -0.02 5.79 37.33
CA ARG A 217 0.97 5.57 38.39
C ARG A 217 1.23 4.07 38.55
N GLU A 218 2.18 3.76 39.42
CA GLU A 218 2.33 2.42 39.97
C GLU A 218 1.02 2.02 40.67
N HIS A 219 0.46 0.88 40.26
CA HIS A 219 -0.72 0.29 40.84
C HIS A 219 -0.34 -1.08 41.41
N ASN A 220 -0.83 -1.38 42.61
CA ASN A 220 -0.59 -2.67 43.24
C ASN A 220 -1.82 -3.57 43.04
N ILE A 221 -1.61 -4.73 42.41
CA ILE A 221 -2.55 -5.84 42.39
C ILE A 221 -2.34 -6.62 43.67
N THR A 222 -3.39 -6.82 44.46
CA THR A 222 -3.35 -7.69 45.63
C THR A 222 -4.05 -8.99 45.28
N LEU A 223 -3.29 -10.07 45.14
CA LEU A 223 -3.84 -11.42 45.05
C LEU A 223 -4.20 -11.87 46.46
N ILE A 224 -5.47 -12.22 46.68
CA ILE A 224 -5.98 -12.70 47.96
C ILE A 224 -6.37 -14.16 47.82
N VAL A 225 -5.76 -15.03 48.62
CA VAL A 225 -6.22 -16.42 48.71
C VAL A 225 -7.12 -16.53 49.92
N THR A 226 -8.41 -16.76 49.66
CA THR A 226 -9.37 -17.09 50.72
C THR A 226 -9.40 -18.59 50.90
N THR A 227 -8.72 -19.08 51.94
CA THR A 227 -8.70 -20.51 52.27
C THR A 227 -9.71 -20.80 53.36
N VAL A 228 -10.50 -21.86 53.18
CA VAL A 228 -11.48 -22.28 54.18
C VAL A 228 -10.82 -23.31 55.10
N SER A 229 -10.04 -22.86 56.08
CA SER A 229 -9.54 -23.66 57.21
C SER A 229 -10.22 -23.25 58.53
N ILE A 230 -10.08 -24.04 59.61
CA ILE A 230 -10.65 -23.75 60.95
C ILE A 230 -10.33 -22.32 61.43
N TYR A 231 -9.20 -21.74 60.98
CA TYR A 231 -8.71 -20.45 61.42
C TYR A 231 -9.05 -19.26 60.49
N GLN A 232 -9.76 -19.48 59.36
CA GLN A 232 -10.06 -18.43 58.37
C GLN A 232 -8.83 -17.57 58.02
N PHE A 233 -7.72 -18.21 57.65
CA PHE A 233 -6.54 -17.46 57.21
C PHE A 233 -6.77 -16.89 55.80
N GLU A 234 -6.79 -15.55 55.72
CA GLU A 234 -6.63 -14.81 54.47
C GLU A 234 -5.15 -14.52 54.24
N MET A 235 -4.65 -14.90 53.07
CA MET A 235 -3.28 -14.61 52.66
C MET A 235 -3.28 -13.62 51.51
N HIS A 236 -2.37 -12.65 51.59
CA HIS A 236 -2.23 -11.59 50.60
C HIS A 236 -0.84 -11.66 49.95
N LEU A 237 -0.81 -11.70 48.62
CA LEU A 237 0.38 -11.51 47.82
C LEU A 237 0.20 -10.22 47.01
N GLY A 238 0.97 -9.18 47.35
CA GLY A 238 0.98 -7.93 46.60
C GLY A 238 1.94 -8.00 45.43
N ILE A 239 1.46 -7.70 44.22
CA ILE A 239 2.24 -7.57 43.00
C ILE A 239 2.09 -6.12 42.52
N SER A 240 3.19 -5.37 42.41
CA SER A 240 3.16 -4.05 41.78
C SER A 240 3.27 -4.15 40.26
N PHE A 241 2.55 -3.29 39.56
CA PHE A 241 2.72 -3.09 38.12
C PHE A 241 2.62 -1.59 37.77
N ILE A 242 3.31 -1.19 36.71
CA ILE A 242 3.26 0.18 36.22
C ILE A 242 2.24 0.27 35.08
N LEU A 243 1.18 1.06 35.26
CA LEU A 243 0.26 1.40 34.18
C LEU A 243 0.81 2.57 33.38
N LYS A 244 1.21 2.30 32.13
CA LYS A 244 1.71 3.33 31.21
C LYS A 244 0.56 4.05 30.51
N GLU A 245 0.80 5.30 30.13
CA GLU A 245 -0.08 6.04 29.23
C GLU A 245 -0.19 5.35 27.86
N CYS A 246 -1.31 5.52 27.15
CA CYS A 246 -1.49 4.90 25.83
C CYS A 246 -0.37 5.33 24.86
N PRO A 247 0.20 4.39 24.08
CA PRO A 247 1.24 4.71 23.12
C PRO A 247 0.69 5.59 21.98
N ILE A 248 1.58 6.22 21.23
CA ILE A 248 1.23 7.12 20.13
C ILE A 248 0.34 6.38 19.12
N GLY A 249 -0.79 7.00 18.75
CA GLY A 249 -1.81 6.42 17.86
C GLY A 249 -2.92 5.66 18.58
N PHE A 250 -2.83 5.56 19.90
CA PHE A 250 -3.88 5.04 20.76
C PHE A 250 -4.36 6.13 21.73
N SER A 251 -5.66 6.14 22.01
CA SER A 251 -6.31 7.02 22.98
C SER A 251 -7.27 6.22 23.84
N VAL A 252 -7.48 6.66 25.08
CA VAL A 252 -8.41 6.00 25.99
C VAL A 252 -9.84 6.16 25.48
N ASN A 253 -10.51 5.05 25.18
CA ASN A 253 -11.93 5.02 24.84
C ASN A 253 -12.79 5.24 26.11
N SER A 254 -14.07 5.54 25.95
CA SER A 254 -15.11 5.61 26.99
C SER A 254 -15.11 4.44 27.99
N SER A 255 -14.65 3.26 27.57
CA SER A 255 -14.52 2.06 28.41
C SER A 255 -13.21 1.98 29.22
N GLY A 256 -12.33 2.98 29.12
CA GLY A 256 -11.04 3.01 29.81
C GLY A 256 -9.94 2.16 29.17
N LEU A 257 -10.10 1.74 27.91
CA LEU A 257 -9.13 0.92 27.16
C LEU A 257 -8.41 1.77 26.12
N CYS A 258 -7.14 1.50 25.82
CA CYS A 258 -6.46 2.14 24.71
C CYS A 258 -7.02 1.60 23.38
N ASP A 259 -7.65 2.47 22.62
CA ASP A 259 -8.22 2.20 21.31
C ASP A 259 -7.62 3.16 20.27
N CYS A 260 -7.79 2.91 18.97
CA CYS A 260 -7.22 3.76 17.93
C CYS A 260 -7.59 5.24 18.13
N SER A 261 -6.61 6.12 18.35
CA SER A 261 -6.85 7.58 18.32
C SER A 261 -7.12 8.09 16.90
N VAL A 262 -6.86 7.23 15.92
CA VAL A 262 -6.82 7.51 14.49
C VAL A 262 -8.02 6.86 13.77
N SER A 263 -9.10 6.57 14.50
CA SER A 263 -10.23 5.79 13.99
C SER A 263 -10.90 6.44 12.77
N ARG A 264 -10.70 5.80 11.61
CA ARG A 264 -11.46 5.99 10.37
C ARG A 264 -12.09 4.64 9.99
N GLU A 265 -13.08 4.65 9.09
CA GLU A 265 -13.55 3.42 8.46
C GLU A 265 -12.33 2.67 7.86
N ASN A 266 -12.18 1.38 8.17
CA ASN A 266 -11.10 0.49 7.71
C ASN A 266 -9.75 0.56 8.43
N VAL A 267 -9.64 1.20 9.61
CA VAL A 267 -8.44 1.13 10.46
C VAL A 267 -8.72 0.32 11.72
N THR A 268 -7.83 -0.62 12.04
CA THR A 268 -7.88 -1.46 13.25
C THR A 268 -6.52 -1.44 13.93
N CYS A 269 -6.50 -1.33 15.26
CA CYS A 269 -5.26 -1.31 16.03
C CYS A 269 -5.29 -2.44 17.07
N ASP A 270 -4.17 -3.13 17.21
CA ASP A 270 -3.97 -4.14 18.26
C ASP A 270 -2.96 -3.61 19.28
N ILE A 271 -3.43 -3.40 20.50
CA ILE A 271 -2.60 -2.90 21.62
C ILE A 271 -1.58 -3.94 22.10
N ASN A 272 -1.84 -5.24 21.90
CA ASN A 272 -0.95 -6.30 22.38
C ASN A 272 0.35 -6.37 21.57
N THR A 273 0.24 -6.15 20.27
CA THR A 273 1.37 -6.21 19.34
C THR A 273 1.82 -4.83 18.86
N LEU A 274 1.12 -3.76 19.25
CA LEU A 274 1.28 -2.39 18.75
C LEU A 274 1.15 -2.29 17.21
N HIS A 275 0.40 -3.21 16.61
CA HIS A 275 0.21 -3.26 15.16
C HIS A 275 -1.02 -2.44 14.77
N ILE A 276 -0.88 -1.69 13.68
CA ILE A 276 -1.96 -0.96 13.03
C ILE A 276 -2.18 -1.61 11.68
N THR A 277 -3.43 -1.99 11.42
CA THR A 277 -3.86 -2.54 10.14
C THR A 277 -4.87 -1.60 9.51
N HIS A 278 -4.59 -1.16 8.29
CA HIS A 278 -5.54 -0.39 7.49
C HIS A 278 -5.78 -1.08 6.15
N ASN A 279 -6.97 -0.84 5.59
CA ASN A 279 -7.34 -1.30 4.26
C ASN A 279 -7.63 -0.10 3.34
N GLY A 280 -7.19 -0.21 2.08
CA GLY A 280 -7.30 0.85 1.09
C GLY A 280 -6.12 1.81 1.06
N LEU A 281 -6.26 2.84 0.22
CA LEU A 281 -5.24 3.85 -0.10
C LEU A 281 -5.13 4.88 1.03
N LEU A 282 -4.54 4.49 2.16
CA LEU A 282 -4.32 5.32 3.35
C LEU A 282 -2.84 5.28 3.72
N TRP A 283 -2.33 6.34 4.35
CA TRP A 283 -1.03 6.31 5.01
C TRP A 283 -1.13 6.94 6.39
N ILE A 284 -0.62 6.21 7.37
CA ILE A 284 -0.61 6.61 8.78
C ILE A 284 0.84 6.66 9.26
N GLY A 285 1.24 7.77 9.87
CA GLY A 285 2.59 7.93 10.39
C GLY A 285 2.78 9.21 11.16
N THR A 286 3.98 9.43 11.70
CA THR A 286 4.28 10.62 12.51
C THR A 286 4.81 11.78 11.65
N TYR A 287 4.56 13.01 12.09
CA TYR A 287 5.07 14.21 11.42
C TYR A 287 6.56 14.45 11.71
N HIS A 288 6.99 14.33 12.96
CA HIS A 288 8.35 14.67 13.39
C HIS A 288 9.32 13.50 13.24
N THR A 289 10.34 13.66 12.38
CA THR A 289 11.37 12.66 12.07
C THR A 289 12.73 12.95 12.72
N SER A 290 12.90 14.11 13.37
CA SER A 290 14.21 14.60 13.83
C SER A 290 14.63 14.15 15.23
N THR A 291 13.76 13.46 15.97
CA THR A 291 14.09 12.81 17.26
C THR A 291 13.97 11.31 17.08
N PRO A 292 14.92 10.49 17.60
CA PRO A 292 14.82 9.04 17.51
C PRO A 292 13.47 8.60 18.10
N PHE A 293 12.66 8.01 17.23
CA PHE A 293 11.29 7.65 17.51
C PHE A 293 11.27 6.32 18.28
N ASN A 294 10.55 6.30 19.41
CA ASN A 294 10.28 5.06 20.14
C ASN A 294 8.76 4.88 20.24
N ALA A 295 8.19 4.00 19.42
CA ALA A 295 6.77 3.64 19.43
C ALA A 295 6.27 3.17 20.82
N ASN A 296 7.18 2.68 21.67
CA ASN A 296 6.85 2.15 22.99
C ASN A 296 6.79 3.24 24.08
N SER A 297 7.07 4.50 23.72
CA SER A 297 7.05 5.64 24.64
C SER A 297 5.89 6.59 24.35
N THR A 298 5.30 7.16 25.39
CA THR A 298 4.42 8.31 25.23
C THR A 298 5.25 9.53 24.86
N ASN A 299 4.93 10.13 23.72
CA ASN A 299 5.49 11.42 23.35
C ASN A 299 4.35 12.45 23.29
N PRO A 300 4.22 13.33 24.30
CA PRO A 300 3.12 14.28 24.39
C PRO A 300 3.12 15.33 23.26
N ASN A 301 4.18 15.41 22.45
CA ASN A 301 4.28 16.32 21.31
C ASN A 301 4.21 15.58 19.95
N ALA A 302 3.81 14.32 19.92
CA ALA A 302 3.69 13.58 18.66
C ALA A 302 2.43 14.02 17.90
N CYS A 303 2.63 14.40 16.64
CA CYS A 303 1.55 14.66 15.69
C CYS A 303 1.48 13.51 14.68
N ILE A 304 0.27 12.98 14.48
CA ILE A 304 -0.02 11.88 13.58
C ILE A 304 -0.67 12.44 12.32
N ILE A 305 -0.23 11.90 11.20
CA ILE A 305 -0.83 12.08 9.88
C ILE A 305 -1.71 10.87 9.63
N ASN A 306 -2.97 11.11 9.26
CA ASN A 306 -3.91 10.08 8.83
C ASN A 306 -4.67 10.59 7.61
N GLU A 307 -4.13 10.35 6.44
CA GLU A 307 -4.70 10.84 5.19
C GLU A 307 -4.64 9.80 4.09
N ASP A 308 -5.51 9.96 3.10
CA ASP A 308 -5.56 9.09 1.95
C ASP A 308 -4.22 9.14 1.20
N CYS A 309 -3.62 8.00 0.93
CA CYS A 309 -2.35 7.90 0.24
C CYS A 309 -2.51 7.27 -1.13
N LEU A 310 -2.42 8.12 -2.15
CA LEU A 310 -2.83 7.78 -3.50
C LEU A 310 -1.65 7.37 -4.39
N LEU A 311 -0.43 7.80 -4.07
CA LEU A 311 0.77 7.47 -4.83
C LEU A 311 1.69 6.56 -4.00
N TYR A 312 2.04 5.43 -4.59
CA TYR A 312 2.99 4.44 -4.04
C TYR A 312 2.62 3.88 -2.66
N CYS A 313 1.38 4.02 -2.21
CA CYS A 313 0.87 3.24 -1.08
C CYS A 313 0.26 1.92 -1.58
N SER A 314 0.33 0.90 -0.72
CA SER A 314 -0.28 -0.39 -0.99
C SER A 314 -1.81 -0.25 -1.03
N PRO A 315 -2.48 -0.74 -2.09
CA PRO A 315 -3.94 -0.79 -2.13
C PRO A 315 -4.51 -1.99 -1.33
N ASN A 316 -3.67 -2.94 -0.96
CA ASN A 316 -4.03 -4.14 -0.19
C ASN A 316 -3.94 -3.85 1.31
N PRO A 317 -4.64 -4.62 2.17
CA PRO A 317 -4.53 -4.47 3.61
C PRO A 317 -3.06 -4.63 4.07
N VAL A 318 -2.58 -3.65 4.83
CA VAL A 318 -1.22 -3.63 5.38
C VAL A 318 -1.28 -3.58 6.89
N THR A 319 -0.49 -4.43 7.53
CA THR A 319 -0.24 -4.41 8.98
C THR A 319 1.18 -3.90 9.22
N PHE A 320 1.31 -2.85 10.02
CA PHE A 320 2.59 -2.21 10.29
C PHE A 320 2.70 -1.74 11.75
N GLN A 321 3.88 -1.27 12.14
CA GLN A 321 4.11 -0.59 13.42
C GLN A 321 4.61 0.82 13.13
N PHE A 322 4.39 1.78 14.04
CA PHE A 322 4.89 3.14 13.83
C PHE A 322 6.42 3.23 13.69
N ASN A 323 7.18 2.25 14.20
CA ASN A 323 8.64 2.19 13.97
C ASN A 323 8.99 1.86 12.51
N HIS A 324 8.09 1.20 11.78
CA HIS A 324 8.29 0.69 10.42
C HIS A 324 7.15 1.15 9.50
N THR A 325 6.97 2.48 9.36
CA THR A 325 5.91 3.06 8.51
C THR A 325 6.09 2.75 7.02
N ASP A 326 7.30 2.40 6.60
CA ASP A 326 7.66 2.16 5.19
C ASP A 326 6.99 0.93 4.59
N THR A 327 6.50 -0.01 5.41
CA THR A 327 5.78 -1.19 4.92
C THR A 327 4.44 -0.86 4.26
N GLN A 328 3.92 0.36 4.48
CA GLN A 328 2.73 0.88 3.80
C GLN A 328 2.99 1.23 2.32
N CYS A 329 4.26 1.28 1.90
CA CYS A 329 4.68 1.75 0.58
C CYS A 329 5.01 0.62 -0.40
N VAL A 330 4.92 0.92 -1.71
CA VAL A 330 5.32 0.05 -2.82
C VAL A 330 6.49 0.64 -3.61
N ASP A 331 7.08 -0.11 -4.55
CA ASP A 331 8.19 0.33 -5.42
C ASP A 331 9.46 0.82 -4.67
N ASN A 332 9.73 0.27 -3.48
CA ASN A 332 10.84 0.67 -2.59
C ASN A 332 10.78 2.16 -2.19
N ARG A 333 9.58 2.74 -2.17
CA ARG A 333 9.30 4.03 -1.55
C ARG A 333 9.18 3.86 -0.03
N GLY A 334 9.35 4.95 0.70
CA GLY A 334 9.24 4.99 2.16
C GLY A 334 9.13 6.42 2.67
N HIS A 335 9.39 6.58 3.96
CA HIS A 335 9.25 7.81 4.72
C HIS A 335 7.83 8.39 4.66
N ARG A 336 7.69 9.70 4.89
CA ARG A 336 6.38 10.36 5.01
C ARG A 336 5.58 10.20 3.71
N MET A 337 4.41 9.58 3.80
CA MET A 337 3.49 9.33 2.69
C MET A 337 4.16 8.71 1.45
N CYS A 338 5.16 7.84 1.63
CA CYS A 338 5.88 7.20 0.53
C CYS A 338 6.56 8.20 -0.44
N GLY A 339 6.91 9.38 0.08
CA GLY A 339 7.44 10.51 -0.68
C GLY A 339 8.86 10.35 -1.21
N SER A 340 9.69 9.57 -0.51
CA SER A 340 11.10 9.37 -0.84
C SER A 340 11.45 7.89 -1.00
N CYS A 341 12.66 7.61 -1.47
CA CYS A 341 13.19 6.26 -1.48
C CYS A 341 13.63 5.84 -0.07
N THR A 342 13.55 4.54 0.22
CA THR A 342 14.14 3.95 1.43
C THR A 342 15.66 4.07 1.44
N GLU A 343 16.29 3.89 2.60
CA GLU A 343 17.74 4.02 2.73
C GLU A 343 18.49 3.07 1.78
N GLY A 344 19.55 3.57 1.14
CA GLY A 344 20.33 2.85 0.12
C GLY A 344 19.70 2.82 -1.29
N TYR A 345 18.42 3.18 -1.45
CA TYR A 345 17.76 3.26 -2.74
C TYR A 345 17.82 4.68 -3.33
N SER A 346 17.79 4.77 -4.66
CA SER A 346 17.80 6.02 -5.41
C SER A 346 16.63 6.09 -6.37
N LEU A 347 16.13 7.30 -6.60
CA LEU A 347 15.04 7.56 -7.55
C LEU A 347 15.55 7.32 -8.98
N LEU A 348 14.76 6.66 -9.82
CA LEU A 348 15.11 6.47 -11.23
C LEU A 348 14.77 7.70 -12.08
N MET A 349 15.60 7.99 -13.08
CA MET A 349 15.29 8.96 -14.12
C MET A 349 14.36 8.30 -15.14
N GLY A 350 13.23 8.93 -15.47
CA GLY A 350 12.23 8.40 -16.41
C GLY A 350 11.01 7.75 -15.77
N SER A 351 11.12 7.23 -14.53
CA SER A 351 9.97 6.79 -13.72
C SER A 351 10.07 7.35 -12.29
N ASN A 352 9.08 7.05 -11.46
CA ASN A 352 9.04 7.45 -10.06
C ASN A 352 9.36 6.29 -9.11
N LYS A 353 9.95 5.20 -9.61
CA LYS A 353 10.33 4.04 -8.80
C LYS A 353 11.73 4.22 -8.19
N CYS A 354 11.99 3.48 -7.13
CA CYS A 354 13.27 3.48 -6.44
C CYS A 354 14.02 2.15 -6.66
N ARG A 355 15.33 2.23 -6.95
CA ARG A 355 16.21 1.07 -7.15
C ARG A 355 17.61 1.35 -6.57
N HIS A 356 18.33 0.30 -6.20
CA HIS A 356 19.73 0.40 -5.81
C HIS A 356 20.63 0.81 -6.98
N CYS A 357 21.47 1.81 -6.72
CA CYS A 357 22.42 2.40 -7.65
C CYS A 357 23.85 2.07 -7.19
N HIS A 358 24.56 1.21 -7.94
CA HIS A 358 25.84 0.63 -7.46
C HIS A 358 27.11 1.36 -7.96
N ASN A 359 27.05 2.21 -9.00
CA ASN A 359 28.25 2.78 -9.64
C ASN A 359 28.14 4.29 -9.87
N ASP A 360 28.99 5.07 -9.21
CA ASP A 360 29.05 6.53 -9.41
C ASP A 360 29.65 6.94 -10.77
N TYR A 361 30.57 6.13 -11.33
CA TYR A 361 31.17 6.39 -12.65
C TYR A 361 30.19 6.28 -13.83
N MET A 362 29.05 5.61 -13.64
CA MET A 362 28.01 5.53 -14.67
C MET A 362 27.38 6.90 -14.96
N MET A 363 27.38 7.82 -13.98
CA MET A 363 26.87 9.19 -14.18
C MET A 363 27.61 9.90 -15.32
N ILE A 364 28.95 9.79 -15.37
CA ILE A 364 29.77 10.41 -16.42
C ILE A 364 29.42 9.80 -17.79
N GLY A 365 29.25 8.48 -17.85
CA GLY A 365 28.80 7.78 -19.05
C GLY A 365 27.43 8.26 -19.53
N TRP A 366 26.46 8.40 -18.63
CA TRP A 366 25.13 8.93 -18.95
C TRP A 366 25.18 10.39 -19.41
N ILE A 367 25.95 11.25 -18.76
CA ILE A 367 26.12 12.64 -19.17
C ILE A 367 26.70 12.71 -20.59
N ALA A 368 27.75 11.93 -20.88
CA ALA A 368 28.35 11.88 -22.22
C ALA A 368 27.35 11.35 -23.27
N LEU A 369 26.59 10.30 -22.94
CA LEU A 369 25.55 9.77 -23.82
C LEU A 369 24.47 10.82 -24.11
N PHE A 370 23.98 11.51 -23.08
CA PHE A 370 22.97 12.57 -23.26
C PHE A 370 23.51 13.75 -24.05
N ALA A 371 24.78 14.10 -23.85
CA ALA A 371 25.45 15.14 -24.63
C ALA A 371 25.45 14.81 -26.14
N VAL A 372 25.64 13.53 -26.50
CA VAL A 372 25.60 13.05 -27.89
C VAL A 372 24.16 12.95 -28.40
N MET A 373 23.24 12.39 -27.62
CA MET A 373 21.84 12.20 -28.00
C MET A 373 21.13 13.52 -28.24
N GLY A 374 21.42 14.58 -27.47
CA GLY A 374 20.87 15.91 -27.71
C GLY A 374 21.31 16.49 -29.05
N VAL A 375 22.59 16.32 -29.42
CA VAL A 375 23.11 16.75 -30.74
C VAL A 375 22.45 15.95 -31.87
N LEU A 376 22.34 14.62 -31.71
CA LEU A 376 21.66 13.75 -32.67
C LEU A 376 20.19 14.15 -32.87
N LEU A 377 19.46 14.46 -31.79
CA LEU A 377 18.08 14.94 -31.87
C LEU A 377 17.97 16.22 -32.70
N VAL A 378 18.85 17.19 -32.47
CA VAL A 378 18.85 18.45 -33.25
C VAL A 378 19.16 18.18 -34.72
N VAL A 379 20.15 17.33 -35.02
CA VAL A 379 20.47 16.94 -36.41
C VAL A 379 19.31 16.21 -37.07
N LEU A 380 18.62 15.31 -36.34
CA LEU A 380 17.47 14.57 -36.84
C LEU A 380 16.29 15.49 -37.17
N LEU A 381 15.99 16.47 -36.30
CA LEU A 381 14.93 17.46 -36.56
C LEU A 381 15.21 18.26 -37.83
N ILE A 382 16.47 18.58 -38.09
CA ILE A 382 16.91 19.28 -39.32
C ILE A 382 16.80 18.35 -40.53
N ALA A 383 17.31 17.11 -40.44
CA ALA A 383 17.31 16.16 -41.54
C ALA A 383 15.91 15.74 -41.99
N LEU A 384 14.99 15.54 -41.04
CA LEU A 384 13.61 15.12 -41.30
C LEU A 384 12.66 16.29 -41.58
N ASN A 385 13.12 17.55 -41.49
CA ASN A 385 12.27 18.74 -41.60
C ASN A 385 11.05 18.70 -40.66
N LEU A 386 11.17 18.04 -39.50
CA LEU A 386 10.16 17.98 -38.45
C LEU A 386 10.09 19.33 -37.74
N THR A 387 9.44 20.28 -38.39
CA THR A 387 9.40 21.67 -37.98
C THR A 387 7.96 22.14 -37.81
N VAL A 388 7.74 23.04 -36.85
CA VAL A 388 6.41 23.63 -36.61
C VAL A 388 5.86 24.34 -37.86
N SER A 389 6.74 24.80 -38.76
CA SER A 389 6.36 25.41 -40.05
C SER A 389 5.61 24.48 -41.01
N VAL A 390 5.72 23.16 -40.84
CA VAL A 390 4.95 22.18 -41.63
C VAL A 390 3.51 22.04 -41.12
N GLY A 391 3.28 22.33 -39.83
CA GLY A 391 1.97 22.34 -39.18
C GLY A 391 1.44 20.98 -38.72
N THR A 392 2.14 19.87 -38.97
CA THR A 392 1.70 18.51 -38.55
C THR A 392 1.92 18.23 -37.07
N LEU A 393 2.76 19.03 -36.40
CA LEU A 393 3.31 18.70 -35.09
C LEU A 393 2.49 19.27 -33.92
N ASN A 394 1.74 20.36 -34.12
CA ASN A 394 1.01 21.05 -33.03
C ASN A 394 -0.05 20.16 -32.35
N GLY A 395 -0.91 19.51 -33.15
CA GLY A 395 -1.93 18.58 -32.64
C GLY A 395 -1.32 17.36 -31.94
N LEU A 396 -0.25 16.78 -32.52
CA LEU A 396 0.48 15.65 -31.93
C LEU A 396 1.12 16.02 -30.59
N LEU A 397 1.71 17.21 -30.45
CA LEU A 397 2.27 17.67 -29.18
C LEU A 397 1.19 17.88 -28.14
N PHE A 398 0.08 18.51 -28.50
CA PHE A 398 -1.04 18.67 -27.58
C PHE A 398 -1.52 17.30 -27.07
N TYR A 399 -1.72 16.35 -27.98
CA TYR A 399 -2.05 14.96 -27.63
C TYR A 399 -1.04 14.33 -26.65
N ALA A 400 0.23 14.27 -27.03
CA ALA A 400 1.25 13.60 -26.23
C ALA A 400 1.41 14.25 -24.84
N ASN A 401 1.27 15.58 -24.74
CA ASN A 401 1.39 16.28 -23.47
C ASN A 401 0.21 15.96 -22.53
N ILE A 402 -1.02 15.95 -23.06
CA ILE A 402 -2.21 15.63 -22.26
C ILE A 402 -2.16 14.18 -21.77
N VAL A 403 -1.85 13.22 -22.65
CA VAL A 403 -1.75 11.80 -22.28
C VAL A 403 -0.72 11.60 -21.17
N LYS A 404 0.44 12.28 -21.25
CA LYS A 404 1.49 12.15 -20.25
C LYS A 404 1.17 12.87 -18.94
N LEU A 405 0.40 13.97 -18.98
CA LEU A 405 -0.07 14.67 -17.79
C LEU A 405 -1.15 13.88 -17.03
N TYR A 406 -2.04 13.21 -17.77
CA TYR A 406 -3.15 12.41 -17.24
C TYR A 406 -2.83 10.91 -17.15
N GLU A 407 -1.57 10.52 -17.29
CA GLU A 407 -1.10 9.13 -17.15
C GLU A 407 -1.64 8.41 -15.90
N PRO A 408 -1.65 8.99 -14.68
CA PRO A 408 -2.20 8.32 -13.50
C PRO A 408 -3.72 8.10 -13.57
N VAL A 409 -4.43 8.89 -14.38
CA VAL A 409 -5.89 8.78 -14.57
C VAL A 409 -6.22 7.78 -15.68
N PHE A 410 -5.43 7.76 -16.76
CA PHE A 410 -5.68 6.90 -17.93
C PHE A 410 -5.14 5.47 -17.78
N SER A 411 -4.05 5.25 -17.04
CA SER A 411 -3.34 3.96 -17.03
C SER A 411 -3.16 3.43 -15.61
N ARG A 412 -4.22 2.81 -15.07
CA ARG A 412 -4.18 2.12 -13.77
C ARG A 412 -3.44 0.76 -13.82
N LYS A 413 -3.31 0.18 -15.02
CA LYS A 413 -2.48 -1.00 -15.33
C LYS A 413 -1.72 -0.67 -16.61
N GLY A 414 -0.39 -0.82 -16.56
CA GLY A 414 0.56 -0.25 -17.51
C GLY A 414 0.13 -0.29 -18.97
N ALA A 415 0.16 0.86 -19.63
CA ALA A 415 0.01 0.99 -21.07
C ALA A 415 1.05 0.14 -21.80
N LEU A 416 0.79 -0.19 -23.07
CA LEU A 416 1.77 -0.80 -23.97
C LEU A 416 3.10 -0.04 -23.88
N LEU A 417 4.14 -0.72 -23.36
CA LEU A 417 5.47 -0.15 -23.07
C LEU A 417 6.00 0.72 -24.22
N VAL A 418 5.82 0.24 -25.46
CA VAL A 418 6.28 0.91 -26.67
C VAL A 418 5.60 2.25 -26.92
N LEU A 419 4.26 2.34 -26.77
CA LEU A 419 3.53 3.59 -26.99
C LEU A 419 3.89 4.63 -25.92
N SER A 420 4.04 4.19 -24.66
CA SER A 420 4.42 5.06 -23.55
C SER A 420 5.80 5.70 -23.76
N GLN A 421 6.73 4.95 -24.32
CA GLN A 421 8.10 5.39 -24.59
C GLN A 421 8.16 6.41 -25.72
N VAL A 422 7.40 6.20 -26.80
CA VAL A 422 7.28 7.17 -27.90
C VAL A 422 6.66 8.49 -27.41
N ILE A 423 5.58 8.41 -26.62
CA ILE A 423 4.95 9.60 -26.01
C ILE A 423 5.94 10.33 -25.10
N SER A 424 6.76 9.59 -24.35
CA SER A 424 7.80 10.14 -23.49
C SER A 424 8.84 10.92 -24.32
N TRP A 425 9.36 10.37 -25.40
CA TRP A 425 10.35 11.06 -26.25
C TRP A 425 9.80 12.33 -26.90
N ILE A 426 8.54 12.31 -27.34
CA ILE A 426 7.86 13.50 -27.88
C ILE A 426 7.75 14.61 -26.82
N ASN A 427 7.60 14.23 -25.55
CA ASN A 427 7.58 15.14 -24.40
C ASN A 427 8.97 15.58 -23.91
N LEU A 428 10.05 15.22 -24.62
CA LEU A 428 11.44 15.43 -24.16
C LEU A 428 11.73 14.76 -22.79
N ASP A 429 11.03 13.67 -22.50
CA ASP A 429 11.34 12.76 -21.39
C ASP A 429 12.24 11.63 -21.89
N PHE A 430 13.08 11.07 -21.02
CA PHE A 430 14.02 9.99 -21.37
C PHE A 430 13.32 8.73 -21.92
N GLY A 431 12.14 8.38 -21.40
CA GLY A 431 11.34 7.25 -21.89
C GLY A 431 11.83 5.86 -21.48
N PHE A 432 12.95 5.76 -20.78
CA PHE A 432 13.45 4.54 -20.15
C PHE A 432 13.89 4.84 -18.72
N GLU A 433 13.85 3.82 -17.86
CA GLU A 433 14.21 3.94 -16.46
C GLU A 433 15.73 3.82 -16.29
N ILE A 434 16.36 4.84 -15.71
CA ILE A 434 17.83 4.90 -15.57
C ILE A 434 18.20 5.26 -14.14
N CYS A 435 19.15 4.54 -13.56
CA CYS A 435 19.85 4.97 -12.36
C CYS A 435 20.94 5.98 -12.75
N PHE A 436 20.74 7.27 -12.42
CA PHE A 436 21.67 8.33 -12.82
C PHE A 436 22.88 8.43 -11.87
N TYR A 437 22.65 8.46 -10.55
CA TYR A 437 23.68 8.37 -9.51
C TYR A 437 23.07 7.96 -8.16
N ASN A 438 23.91 7.55 -7.21
CA ASN A 438 23.48 7.12 -5.88
C ASN A 438 23.01 8.31 -5.01
N GLY A 439 21.84 8.18 -4.38
CA GLY A 439 21.22 9.22 -3.56
C GLY A 439 20.39 10.24 -4.35
N MET A 440 20.06 9.97 -5.62
CA MET A 440 19.17 10.86 -6.37
C MET A 440 17.77 10.90 -5.77
N ASN A 441 17.26 12.10 -5.49
CA ASN A 441 15.94 12.34 -4.92
C ASN A 441 15.05 13.19 -5.86
N SER A 442 13.78 13.38 -5.49
CA SER A 442 12.81 14.16 -6.27
C SER A 442 13.28 15.60 -6.53
N TYR A 443 13.97 16.22 -5.56
CA TYR A 443 14.51 17.58 -5.69
C TYR A 443 15.57 17.68 -6.80
N ALA A 444 16.56 16.79 -6.80
CA ALA A 444 17.60 16.75 -7.83
C ALA A 444 17.01 16.43 -9.21
N LYS A 445 16.04 15.50 -9.26
CA LYS A 445 15.32 15.17 -10.48
C LYS A 445 14.68 16.39 -11.13
N GLN A 446 14.01 17.27 -10.37
CA GLN A 446 13.39 18.47 -10.95
C GLN A 446 14.41 19.49 -11.50
N TRP A 447 15.55 19.67 -10.85
CA TRP A 447 16.63 20.51 -11.39
C TRP A 447 17.15 20.00 -12.74
N LEU A 448 17.32 18.68 -12.87
CA LEU A 448 17.70 18.07 -14.14
C LEU A 448 16.64 18.29 -15.23
N GLN A 449 15.34 18.28 -14.88
CA GLN A 449 14.28 18.58 -15.83
C GLN A 449 14.31 20.04 -16.33
N PHE A 450 14.73 21.00 -15.50
CA PHE A 450 14.94 22.39 -15.92
C PHE A 450 16.22 22.57 -16.76
N ALA A 451 17.29 21.83 -16.43
CA ALA A 451 18.57 21.93 -17.11
C ALA A 451 18.51 21.40 -18.56
N PHE A 452 17.74 20.33 -18.80
CA PHE A 452 17.70 19.67 -20.10
C PHE A 452 17.24 20.56 -21.27
N PRO A 453 16.12 21.32 -21.18
CA PRO A 453 15.74 22.28 -22.22
C PRO A 453 16.77 23.38 -22.46
N LEU A 454 17.38 23.92 -21.40
CA LEU A 454 18.42 24.95 -21.51
C LEU A 454 19.64 24.44 -22.27
N TYR A 455 20.05 23.21 -22.01
CA TYR A 455 21.12 22.54 -22.74
C TYR A 455 20.82 22.42 -24.24
N LEU A 456 19.58 22.04 -24.63
CA LEU A 456 19.19 21.98 -26.04
C LEU A 456 19.21 23.37 -26.71
N TRP A 457 18.81 24.41 -25.99
CA TRP A 457 18.87 25.79 -26.49
C TRP A 457 20.31 26.25 -26.71
N VAL A 458 21.22 25.93 -25.80
CA VAL A 458 22.65 26.24 -25.93
C VAL A 458 23.24 25.57 -27.18
N ILE A 459 22.92 24.29 -27.43
CA ILE A 459 23.39 23.57 -28.62
C ILE A 459 22.95 24.26 -29.90
N ILE A 460 21.65 24.55 -30.04
CA ILE A 460 21.15 25.15 -31.28
C ILE A 460 21.69 26.58 -31.47
N ILE A 461 21.88 27.35 -30.39
CA ILE A 461 22.52 28.67 -30.45
C ILE A 461 23.97 28.54 -30.94
N ILE A 462 24.73 27.57 -30.44
CA ILE A 462 26.09 27.28 -30.90
C ILE A 462 26.09 26.88 -32.37
N ILE A 463 25.18 26.00 -32.80
CA ILE A 463 25.04 25.59 -34.20
C ILE A 463 24.74 26.80 -35.09
N ILE A 464 23.82 27.68 -34.69
CA ILE A 464 23.49 28.91 -35.44
C ILE A 464 24.71 29.83 -35.53
N GLN A 465 25.47 30.01 -34.45
CA GLN A 465 26.69 30.82 -34.45
C GLN A 465 27.78 30.21 -35.37
N LEU A 466 27.95 28.88 -35.35
CA LEU A 466 28.87 28.17 -36.24
C LEU A 466 28.44 28.29 -37.71
N CYS A 467 27.15 28.15 -38.02
CA CYS A 467 26.61 28.36 -39.36
C CYS A 467 26.91 29.78 -39.87
N ARG A 468 26.82 30.81 -39.03
CA ARG A 468 27.17 32.19 -39.41
C ARG A 468 28.66 32.38 -39.67
N ARG A 469 29.53 31.67 -38.94
CA ARG A 469 30.99 31.78 -39.08
C ARG A 469 31.53 30.98 -40.27
N TYR A 470 30.93 29.84 -40.59
CA TYR A 470 31.38 28.93 -41.64
C TYR A 470 30.37 28.85 -42.79
N GLY A 471 30.60 29.60 -43.86
CA GLY A 471 29.69 29.68 -45.01
C GLY A 471 29.38 28.34 -45.71
N LYS A 472 30.26 27.33 -45.59
CA LYS A 472 30.00 25.97 -46.11
C LYS A 472 28.87 25.25 -45.35
N ILE A 473 28.82 25.41 -44.03
CA ILE A 473 27.77 24.83 -43.17
C ILE A 473 26.46 25.61 -43.34
N SER A 474 26.54 26.93 -43.53
CA SER A 474 25.38 27.77 -43.86
C SER A 474 24.65 27.33 -45.14
N ARG A 475 25.37 26.84 -46.15
CA ARG A 475 24.73 26.32 -47.39
C ARG A 475 24.02 24.98 -47.19
N LEU A 476 24.45 24.18 -46.20
CA LEU A 476 23.85 22.88 -45.89
C LEU A 476 22.63 23.00 -44.95
N MET A 477 22.65 23.93 -44.00
CA MET A 477 21.67 24.01 -42.89
C MET A 477 20.87 25.31 -42.81
N GLY A 478 21.22 26.33 -43.60
CA GLY A 478 20.79 27.72 -43.37
C GLY A 478 19.29 28.00 -43.46
N SER A 479 18.52 27.28 -44.30
CA SER A 479 17.07 27.50 -44.46
C SER A 479 16.22 26.93 -43.33
N HIS A 480 16.69 25.88 -42.65
CA HIS A 480 15.88 25.11 -41.70
C HIS A 480 16.25 25.37 -40.22
N ALA A 481 17.32 26.11 -39.95
CA ALA A 481 17.79 26.36 -38.59
C ALA A 481 16.79 27.14 -37.72
N VAL A 482 16.14 28.18 -38.27
CA VAL A 482 15.15 28.99 -37.52
C VAL A 482 13.87 28.21 -37.23
N PRO A 483 13.26 27.49 -38.19
CA PRO A 483 12.11 26.62 -37.89
C PRO A 483 12.42 25.51 -36.87
N VAL A 484 13.61 24.93 -36.87
CA VAL A 484 14.02 23.94 -35.87
C VAL A 484 14.18 24.58 -34.49
N LEU A 485 14.77 25.79 -34.41
CA LEU A 485 14.83 26.55 -33.17
C LEU A 485 13.43 26.82 -32.60
N SER A 486 12.47 27.25 -33.43
CA SER A 486 11.07 27.39 -33.01
C SER A 486 10.50 26.06 -32.49
N THR A 487 10.74 24.96 -33.20
CA THR A 487 10.25 23.64 -32.77
C THR A 487 10.82 23.21 -31.41
N LEU A 488 12.12 23.44 -31.18
CA LEU A 488 12.75 23.18 -29.89
C LEU A 488 12.20 24.08 -28.78
N PHE A 489 11.92 25.36 -29.05
CA PHE A 489 11.26 26.23 -28.06
C PHE A 489 9.86 25.73 -27.70
N LEU A 490 9.08 25.26 -28.68
CA LEU A 490 7.76 24.70 -28.44
C LEU A 490 7.84 23.43 -27.59
N LEU A 491 8.70 22.47 -27.93
CA LEU A 491 8.93 21.25 -27.14
C LEU A 491 9.44 21.56 -25.73
N SER A 492 10.35 22.53 -25.62
CA SER A 492 10.89 22.96 -24.33
C SER A 492 9.83 23.62 -23.46
N TYR A 493 8.93 24.42 -24.06
CA TYR A 493 7.79 25.02 -23.36
C TYR A 493 6.93 23.94 -22.70
N THR A 494 6.58 22.88 -23.42
CA THR A 494 5.70 21.82 -22.87
C THR A 494 6.34 21.15 -21.67
N LYS A 495 7.65 20.86 -21.77
CA LYS A 495 8.45 20.24 -20.72
C LYS A 495 8.58 21.13 -19.49
N LEU A 496 8.89 22.41 -19.69
CA LEU A 496 9.04 23.39 -18.61
C LEU A 496 7.72 23.61 -17.88
N VAL A 497 6.61 23.78 -18.59
CA VAL A 497 5.29 23.96 -17.98
C VAL A 497 4.89 22.77 -17.11
N ARG A 498 5.11 21.54 -17.59
CA ARG A 498 4.86 20.33 -16.78
C ARG A 498 5.72 20.29 -15.53
N THR A 499 7.00 20.63 -15.65
CA THR A 499 7.93 20.68 -14.50
C THR A 499 7.49 21.72 -13.48
N ILE A 500 7.09 22.92 -13.94
CA ILE A 500 6.52 23.98 -13.09
C ILE A 500 5.28 23.48 -12.35
N VAL A 501 4.36 22.80 -13.04
CA VAL A 501 3.15 22.23 -12.41
C VAL A 501 3.52 21.26 -11.28
N ILE A 502 4.47 20.34 -11.49
CA ILE A 502 4.88 19.37 -10.46
C ILE A 502 5.54 20.09 -9.26
N VAL A 503 6.28 21.18 -9.49
CA VAL A 503 6.89 21.98 -8.41
C VAL A 503 5.85 22.80 -7.65
N LEU A 504 4.86 23.38 -8.34
CA LEU A 504 3.82 24.21 -7.73
C LEU A 504 2.68 23.38 -7.12
N HIS A 505 2.66 22.08 -7.34
CA HIS A 505 1.62 21.22 -6.80
C HIS A 505 1.77 21.10 -5.28
N LYS A 506 0.84 21.74 -4.58
CA LYS A 506 0.75 21.79 -3.13
C LYS A 506 -0.18 20.67 -2.66
N ARG A 507 0.14 20.11 -1.50
CA ARG A 507 -0.75 19.20 -0.77
C ARG A 507 -0.99 19.71 0.63
N GLU A 508 -2.24 19.82 1.05
CA GLU A 508 -2.60 20.07 2.44
C GLU A 508 -2.82 18.75 3.18
N VAL A 509 -2.27 18.66 4.39
CA VAL A 509 -2.35 17.48 5.24
C VAL A 509 -2.81 17.92 6.63
N THR A 510 -3.78 17.21 7.19
CA THR A 510 -4.22 17.44 8.56
C THR A 510 -3.35 16.66 9.55
N LEU A 511 -2.93 17.34 10.62
CA LEU A 511 -2.18 16.78 11.72
C LEU A 511 -3.08 16.65 12.95
N HIS A 512 -3.09 15.46 13.52
CA HIS A 512 -3.73 15.15 14.79
C HIS A 512 -2.65 15.08 15.88
N CYS A 513 -2.54 16.12 16.69
CA CYS A 513 -1.56 16.21 17.77
C CYS A 513 -2.23 15.90 19.12
N THR A 514 -1.49 15.33 20.06
CA THR A 514 -1.99 14.92 21.39
C THR A 514 -2.38 16.08 22.30
N ASN A 515 -1.74 17.25 22.15
CA ASN A 515 -1.91 18.41 23.05
C ASN A 515 -2.65 19.61 22.45
N GLU A 516 -2.95 19.62 21.15
CA GLU A 516 -3.54 20.76 20.44
C GLU A 516 -4.58 20.34 19.38
N SER A 517 -5.43 21.29 19.00
CA SER A 517 -6.39 21.16 17.90
C SER A 517 -5.74 20.76 16.57
N VAL A 518 -6.55 20.16 15.68
CA VAL A 518 -6.18 19.78 14.31
C VAL A 518 -5.44 20.92 13.61
N ARG A 519 -4.21 20.68 13.18
CA ARG A 519 -3.37 21.65 12.47
C ARG A 519 -3.18 21.21 11.03
N SER A 520 -3.40 22.10 10.06
CA SER A 520 -3.05 21.81 8.67
C SER A 520 -1.60 22.22 8.37
N VAL A 521 -0.88 21.37 7.64
CA VAL A 521 0.45 21.66 7.11
C VAL A 521 0.44 21.49 5.61
N SER A 522 1.16 22.37 4.92
CA SER A 522 1.34 22.31 3.48
C SER A 522 2.66 21.64 3.12
N LEU A 523 2.57 20.56 2.36
CA LEU A 523 3.70 19.74 1.92
C LEU A 523 3.80 19.79 0.40
N TRP A 524 5.01 19.54 -0.13
CA TRP A 524 5.20 19.40 -1.56
C TRP A 524 4.65 18.04 -2.03
N TYR A 525 3.81 18.04 -3.06
CA TYR A 525 3.09 16.84 -3.48
C TYR A 525 4.02 15.69 -3.91
N GLU A 526 5.09 15.97 -4.65
CA GLU A 526 6.01 14.94 -5.18
C GLU A 526 6.91 14.32 -4.10
N ASP A 527 7.22 15.07 -3.03
CA ASP A 527 7.99 14.60 -1.89
C ASP A 527 7.45 15.25 -0.59
N PRO A 528 6.43 14.63 0.04
CA PRO A 528 5.81 15.13 1.27
C PRO A 528 6.75 15.25 2.48
N ASN A 529 7.97 14.72 2.41
CA ASN A 529 8.97 14.97 3.47
C ASN A 529 9.40 16.44 3.52
N VAL A 530 9.14 17.21 2.46
CA VAL A 530 9.56 18.60 2.32
C VAL A 530 8.37 19.54 2.48
N GLU A 531 8.48 20.51 3.39
CA GLU A 531 7.45 21.54 3.56
C GLU A 531 7.35 22.43 2.30
N TYR A 532 6.11 22.77 1.93
CA TYR A 532 5.83 23.57 0.75
C TYR A 532 6.41 24.99 0.89
N ALA A 533 7.02 25.49 -0.19
CA ALA A 533 7.68 26.80 -0.28
C ALA A 533 8.70 27.11 0.85
N LYS A 534 9.26 26.09 1.51
CA LYS A 534 10.24 26.23 2.62
C LYS A 534 11.49 25.40 2.39
N GLY A 535 12.56 25.70 3.15
CA GLY A 535 13.83 24.98 3.11
C GLY A 535 14.38 24.84 1.68
N LYS A 536 14.75 23.61 1.28
CA LYS A 536 15.24 23.32 -0.08
C LYS A 536 14.20 23.59 -1.17
N HIS A 537 12.90 23.42 -0.89
CA HIS A 537 11.83 23.64 -1.87
C HIS A 537 11.66 25.14 -2.20
N ALA A 538 11.95 26.05 -1.27
CA ALA A 538 11.83 27.49 -1.51
C ALA A 538 12.67 27.96 -2.72
N GLY A 539 13.89 27.43 -2.87
CA GLY A 539 14.75 27.73 -4.02
C GLY A 539 14.19 27.21 -5.35
N LEU A 540 13.66 25.98 -5.35
CA LEU A 540 13.03 25.38 -6.54
C LEU A 540 11.73 26.11 -6.92
N PHE A 541 10.92 26.46 -5.93
CA PHE A 541 9.70 27.25 -6.08
C PHE A 541 9.99 28.63 -6.69
N GLY A 542 10.97 29.36 -6.12
CA GLY A 542 11.40 30.66 -6.66
C GLY A 542 11.91 30.56 -8.10
N PHE A 543 12.68 29.53 -8.42
CA PHE A 543 13.17 29.28 -9.78
C PHE A 543 12.02 28.95 -10.75
N ALA A 544 11.05 28.13 -10.35
CA ALA A 544 9.87 27.82 -11.16
C ALA A 544 9.02 29.08 -11.45
N LEU A 545 8.86 29.98 -10.48
CA LEU A 545 8.20 31.28 -10.69
C LEU A 545 8.99 32.19 -11.63
N LEU A 546 10.32 32.22 -11.49
CA LEU A 546 11.19 32.98 -12.40
C LEU A 546 11.03 32.48 -13.84
N VAL A 547 11.12 31.17 -14.09
CA VAL A 547 10.92 30.60 -15.44
C VAL A 547 9.50 30.88 -15.95
N SER A 548 8.50 30.84 -15.08
CA SER A 548 7.11 31.16 -15.45
C SER A 548 6.95 32.61 -15.93
N VAL A 549 7.51 33.57 -15.17
CA VAL A 549 7.40 35.01 -15.45
C VAL A 549 8.26 35.45 -16.62
N PHE A 550 9.48 34.93 -16.76
CA PHE A 550 10.43 35.37 -17.78
C PHE A 550 10.36 34.60 -19.10
N PHE A 551 9.83 33.36 -19.09
CA PHE A 551 9.76 32.53 -20.29
C PHE A 551 8.34 32.10 -20.63
N VAL A 552 7.63 31.40 -19.74
CA VAL A 552 6.32 30.78 -20.06
C VAL A 552 5.27 31.81 -20.44
N ILE A 553 5.03 32.82 -19.59
CA ILE A 553 4.01 33.85 -19.81
C ILE A 553 4.39 34.74 -21.02
N PRO A 554 5.62 35.25 -21.16
CA PRO A 554 5.99 36.04 -22.33
C PRO A 554 5.88 35.24 -23.63
N TYR A 555 6.26 33.95 -23.62
CA TYR A 555 6.21 33.09 -24.80
C TYR A 555 4.77 32.79 -25.25
N THR A 556 3.85 32.52 -24.32
CA THR A 556 2.42 32.32 -24.67
C THR A 556 1.80 33.60 -25.22
N LEU A 557 2.04 34.74 -24.55
CA LEU A 557 1.55 36.05 -25.01
C LEU A 557 2.14 36.42 -26.38
N PHE A 558 3.42 36.10 -26.61
CA PHE A 558 4.10 36.35 -27.87
C PHE A 558 3.43 35.62 -29.05
N LEU A 559 3.03 34.35 -28.86
CA LEU A 559 2.35 33.57 -29.90
C LEU A 559 0.86 33.91 -30.03
N LEU A 560 0.17 34.21 -28.93
CA LEU A 560 -1.25 34.53 -28.93
C LEU A 560 -1.53 35.90 -29.55
N LEU A 561 -0.78 36.93 -29.15
CA LEU A 561 -0.97 38.32 -29.59
C LEU A 561 -0.19 38.67 -30.86
N ASN A 562 0.30 37.66 -31.57
CA ASN A 562 1.08 37.84 -32.79
C ASN A 562 0.42 38.81 -33.82
N PRO A 563 -0.87 38.65 -34.19
CA PRO A 563 -1.51 39.57 -35.15
C PRO A 563 -1.53 41.03 -34.68
N PHE A 564 -1.68 41.25 -33.37
CA PHE A 564 -1.64 42.60 -32.78
C PHE A 564 -0.24 43.21 -32.85
N TYR A 565 0.78 42.42 -32.54
CA TYR A 565 2.17 42.85 -32.63
C TYR A 565 2.57 43.18 -34.06
N GLU A 566 2.16 42.39 -35.06
CA GLU A 566 2.45 42.66 -36.47
C GLU A 566 1.83 43.99 -36.92
N LYS A 567 0.60 44.29 -36.49
CA LYS A 567 -0.12 45.53 -36.83
C LYS A 567 0.39 46.77 -36.09
N TYR A 568 0.75 46.65 -34.81
CA TYR A 568 1.12 47.80 -33.97
C TYR A 568 2.63 48.08 -33.96
N LEU A 569 3.49 47.06 -33.84
CA LEU A 569 4.95 47.22 -33.74
C LEU A 569 5.62 47.58 -35.07
N SER A 570 4.99 47.26 -36.21
CA SER A 570 5.49 47.65 -37.54
C SER A 570 5.45 49.17 -37.78
N ASN A 571 4.58 49.89 -37.05
CA ASN A 571 4.40 51.34 -37.17
C ASN A 571 5.45 52.16 -36.39
N PHE A 572 6.03 51.62 -35.31
CA PHE A 572 7.03 52.32 -34.50
C PHE A 572 8.47 52.08 -35.01
N LYS A 573 9.23 53.14 -35.34
CA LYS A 573 10.60 53.05 -35.89
C LYS A 573 11.58 52.23 -35.04
N LEU A 574 11.56 52.40 -33.71
CA LEU A 574 12.47 51.71 -32.78
C LEU A 574 12.13 50.22 -32.67
N LEU A 575 10.84 49.91 -32.56
CA LEU A 575 10.30 48.55 -32.39
C LEU A 575 10.34 47.75 -33.70
N ARG A 576 10.30 48.40 -34.86
CA ARG A 576 10.47 47.77 -36.18
C ARG A 576 11.80 47.03 -36.30
N LYS A 577 12.89 47.58 -35.77
CA LYS A 577 14.22 46.94 -35.79
C LYS A 577 14.23 45.66 -34.94
N VAL A 578 13.60 45.69 -33.78
CA VAL A 578 13.46 44.52 -32.90
C VAL A 578 12.55 43.47 -33.54
N TRP A 579 11.38 43.90 -34.03
CA TRP A 579 10.41 43.05 -34.72
C TRP A 579 11.00 42.33 -35.93
N SER A 580 11.83 43.01 -36.72
CA SER A 580 12.49 42.39 -37.89
C SER A 580 13.36 41.18 -37.54
N ARG A 581 13.89 41.09 -36.31
CA ARG A 581 14.67 39.92 -35.85
C ARG A 581 13.80 38.75 -35.40
N PHE A 582 12.61 39.05 -34.87
CA PHE A 582 11.67 38.04 -34.37
C PHE A 582 10.70 37.52 -35.44
N LYS A 583 10.47 38.30 -36.50
CA LYS A 583 9.59 37.92 -37.62
C LYS A 583 9.86 36.52 -38.18
N PRO A 584 11.12 36.09 -38.44
CA PRO A 584 11.39 34.74 -38.92
C PRO A 584 10.93 33.61 -37.98
N ILE A 585 10.95 33.84 -36.66
CA ILE A 585 10.50 32.87 -35.65
C ILE A 585 8.97 32.76 -35.70
N ILE A 586 8.29 33.90 -35.78
CA ILE A 586 6.83 33.98 -35.86
C ILE A 586 6.33 33.36 -37.17
N ASP A 587 6.97 33.68 -38.29
CA ASP A 587 6.62 33.13 -39.60
C ASP A 587 6.76 31.60 -39.60
N ALA A 588 7.68 31.04 -38.79
CA ALA A 588 7.77 29.60 -38.62
C ALA A 588 6.56 28.98 -37.87
N TYR A 589 5.92 29.71 -36.94
CA TYR A 589 4.69 29.23 -36.27
C TYR A 589 3.44 29.47 -37.10
N SER A 590 3.34 30.65 -37.73
CA SER A 590 2.17 31.08 -38.50
C SER A 590 2.16 30.59 -39.95
N GLY A 591 3.30 30.12 -40.48
CA GLY A 591 3.46 29.62 -41.84
C GLY A 591 2.36 28.66 -42.33
N PRO A 592 2.02 27.59 -41.59
CA PRO A 592 1.02 26.61 -42.03
C PRO A 592 -0.44 27.07 -41.84
N MET A 593 -0.67 28.20 -41.15
CA MET A 593 -1.99 28.74 -40.85
C MET A 593 -2.49 29.67 -41.95
N LYS A 594 -3.81 29.79 -42.11
CA LYS A 594 -4.43 30.88 -42.87
C LYS A 594 -4.13 32.22 -42.19
N ASP A 595 -4.08 33.30 -42.96
CA ASP A 595 -3.66 34.61 -42.46
C ASP A 595 -4.59 35.18 -41.37
N GLU A 596 -5.87 34.82 -41.40
CA GLU A 596 -6.89 35.21 -40.42
C GLU A 596 -6.72 34.48 -39.06
N TYR A 597 -6.10 33.30 -39.05
CA TYR A 597 -6.02 32.42 -37.88
C TYR A 597 -4.60 32.23 -37.36
N ARG A 598 -3.69 33.19 -37.62
CA ARG A 598 -2.28 33.14 -37.18
C ARG A 598 -2.08 33.04 -35.66
N PHE A 599 -3.10 33.35 -34.86
CA PHE A 599 -3.09 33.23 -33.38
C PHE A 599 -3.35 31.80 -32.87
N TRP A 600 -3.76 30.87 -33.73
CA TRP A 600 -4.18 29.51 -33.34
C TRP A 600 -3.13 28.72 -32.54
N PRO A 601 -1.82 28.73 -32.88
CA PRO A 601 -0.81 28.09 -32.04
C PRO A 601 -0.79 28.62 -30.60
N GLY A 602 -0.97 29.93 -30.42
CA GLY A 602 -1.07 30.54 -29.10
C GLY A 602 -2.34 30.10 -28.36
N LEU A 603 -3.46 29.96 -29.07
CA LEU A 603 -4.72 29.47 -28.49
C LEU A 603 -4.58 28.01 -27.98
N ILE A 604 -3.92 27.12 -28.73
CA ILE A 604 -3.65 25.74 -28.28
C ILE A 604 -2.79 25.73 -27.00
N LEU A 605 -1.86 26.68 -26.84
CA LEU A 605 -1.07 26.80 -25.61
C LEU A 605 -1.92 27.31 -24.44
N VAL A 606 -2.82 28.26 -24.67
CA VAL A 606 -3.76 28.78 -23.66
C VAL A 606 -4.77 27.72 -23.24
N ALA A 607 -5.25 26.89 -24.18
CA ALA A 607 -6.16 25.78 -23.90
C ALA A 607 -5.58 24.76 -22.89
N ARG A 608 -4.26 24.75 -22.69
CA ARG A 608 -3.61 23.90 -21.68
C ARG A 608 -3.74 24.46 -20.27
N ILE A 609 -3.92 25.77 -20.10
CA ILE A 609 -3.94 26.42 -18.79
C ILE A 609 -5.07 25.86 -17.90
N PRO A 610 -6.34 25.76 -18.36
CA PRO A 610 -7.41 25.17 -17.55
C PRO A 610 -7.13 23.72 -17.16
N VAL A 611 -6.56 22.95 -18.09
CA VAL A 611 -6.22 21.53 -17.86
C VAL A 611 -5.12 21.41 -16.79
N LEU A 612 -4.06 22.22 -16.90
CA LEU A 612 -2.97 22.25 -15.93
C LEU A 612 -3.46 22.74 -14.56
N LEU A 613 -4.28 23.78 -14.52
CA LEU A 613 -4.89 24.28 -13.29
C LEU A 613 -5.75 23.21 -12.61
N SER A 614 -6.56 22.49 -13.38
CA SER A 614 -7.40 21.42 -12.84
C SER A 614 -6.58 20.33 -12.15
N VAL A 615 -5.41 19.99 -12.71
CA VAL A 615 -4.47 19.04 -12.09
C VAL A 615 -3.83 19.62 -10.83
N THR A 616 -3.45 20.90 -10.81
CA THR A 616 -2.81 21.51 -9.63
C THR A 616 -3.73 21.74 -8.45
N LEU A 617 -5.02 21.95 -8.69
CA LEU A 617 -6.02 22.32 -7.67
C LEU A 617 -6.66 21.11 -6.98
N VAL A 618 -6.46 19.91 -7.54
CA VAL A 618 -7.03 18.68 -7.01
C VAL A 618 -6.08 18.09 -5.98
N ASP A 619 -6.57 17.90 -4.75
CA ASP A 619 -5.81 17.22 -3.70
C ASP A 619 -5.63 15.72 -3.99
N SER A 620 -6.58 15.12 -4.72
CA SER A 620 -6.62 13.69 -5.04
C SER A 620 -7.07 13.37 -6.47
N PHE A 621 -6.16 12.83 -7.30
CA PHE A 621 -6.47 12.42 -8.68
C PHE A 621 -7.60 11.37 -8.75
N ILE A 622 -7.74 10.52 -7.74
CA ILE A 622 -8.72 9.42 -7.74
C ILE A 622 -10.12 9.91 -7.39
N GLN A 623 -10.29 10.68 -6.31
CA GLN A 623 -11.61 11.17 -5.91
C GLN A 623 -12.15 12.21 -6.89
N SER A 624 -11.26 13.05 -7.43
CA SER A 624 -11.60 14.03 -8.45
C SER A 624 -11.42 13.52 -9.88
N GLN A 625 -11.31 12.20 -10.11
CA GLN A 625 -11.10 11.63 -11.44
C GLN A 625 -12.18 12.08 -12.44
N HIS A 626 -13.46 12.04 -12.03
CA HIS A 626 -14.57 12.48 -12.87
C HIS A 626 -14.51 13.98 -13.17
N PHE A 627 -14.12 14.79 -12.19
CA PHE A 627 -13.93 16.23 -12.37
C PHE A 627 -12.78 16.51 -13.36
N LEU A 628 -11.63 15.85 -13.19
CA LEU A 628 -10.47 16.00 -14.07
C LEU A 628 -10.78 15.59 -15.52
N LEU A 629 -11.47 14.45 -15.71
CA LEU A 629 -11.88 13.96 -17.02
C LEU A 629 -12.94 14.88 -17.67
N SER A 630 -13.89 15.40 -16.87
CA SER A 630 -14.90 16.36 -17.34
C SER A 630 -14.27 17.69 -17.77
N MET A 631 -13.35 18.24 -16.98
CA MET A 631 -12.61 19.45 -17.33
C MET A 631 -11.74 19.26 -18.58
N LEU A 632 -11.15 18.09 -18.77
CA LEU A 632 -10.42 17.79 -20.01
C LEU A 632 -11.39 17.72 -21.20
N LEU A 633 -12.54 17.06 -21.05
CA LEU A 633 -13.53 16.94 -22.11
C LEU A 633 -14.10 18.31 -22.53
N THR A 634 -14.39 19.20 -21.58
CA THR A 634 -14.91 20.55 -21.88
C THR A 634 -13.91 21.35 -22.71
N VAL A 635 -12.62 21.32 -22.35
CA VAL A 635 -11.56 21.99 -23.12
C VAL A 635 -11.46 21.40 -24.54
N LEU A 636 -11.49 20.07 -24.69
CA LEU A 636 -11.43 19.42 -25.99
C LEU A 636 -12.61 19.79 -26.88
N VAL A 637 -13.82 19.82 -26.33
CA VAL A 637 -15.04 20.22 -27.05
C VAL A 637 -14.97 21.68 -27.50
N ILE A 638 -14.48 22.59 -26.65
CA ILE A 638 -14.29 24.00 -27.00
C ILE A 638 -13.28 24.17 -28.15
N VAL A 639 -12.15 23.46 -28.09
CA VAL A 639 -11.14 23.55 -29.16
C VAL A 639 -11.67 22.96 -30.47
N LEU A 640 -12.37 21.83 -30.41
CA LEU A 640 -13.00 21.20 -31.59
C LEU A 640 -14.10 22.08 -32.19
N SER A 641 -14.95 22.70 -31.37
CA SER A 641 -16.02 23.58 -31.85
C SER A 641 -15.45 24.83 -32.53
N LEU A 642 -14.45 25.48 -31.92
CA LEU A 642 -13.74 26.61 -32.53
C LEU A 642 -13.08 26.23 -33.86
N SER A 643 -12.41 25.06 -33.91
CA SER A 643 -11.78 24.58 -35.14
C SER A 643 -12.80 24.33 -36.26
N HIS A 644 -14.01 23.90 -35.91
CA HIS A 644 -15.10 23.68 -36.88
C HIS A 644 -15.72 25.00 -37.33
N CYS A 645 -16.03 25.91 -36.40
CA CYS A 645 -16.58 27.24 -36.70
C CYS A 645 -15.69 28.05 -37.67
N PHE A 646 -14.37 27.85 -37.62
CA PHE A 646 -13.41 28.51 -38.52
C PHE A 646 -13.22 27.84 -39.88
N GLY A 647 -13.97 26.77 -40.21
CA GLY A 647 -13.89 26.12 -41.53
C GLY A 647 -12.49 25.58 -41.88
N GLY A 648 -11.72 25.19 -40.86
CA GLY A 648 -10.33 24.77 -40.96
C GLY A 648 -9.32 25.92 -40.88
N VAL A 649 -8.43 25.83 -39.90
CA VAL A 649 -7.44 26.85 -39.53
C VAL A 649 -6.18 26.77 -40.41
N TYR A 650 -5.81 25.56 -40.83
CA TYR A 650 -4.62 25.32 -41.65
C TYR A 650 -4.88 25.56 -43.14
N LYS A 651 -3.83 26.00 -43.85
CA LYS A 651 -3.82 26.11 -45.32
C LYS A 651 -4.01 24.75 -46.01
N LYS A 652 -3.38 23.70 -45.47
CA LYS A 652 -3.50 22.33 -45.98
C LYS A 652 -4.63 21.59 -45.26
N ARG A 653 -5.57 21.03 -46.03
CA ARG A 653 -6.69 20.23 -45.49
C ARG A 653 -6.22 19.06 -44.62
N MET A 654 -5.15 18.38 -45.02
CA MET A 654 -4.58 17.26 -44.26
C MET A 654 -4.17 17.63 -42.84
N ASN A 655 -3.64 18.85 -42.62
CA ASN A 655 -3.25 19.28 -41.27
C ASN A 655 -4.47 19.51 -40.36
N ASN A 656 -5.57 20.05 -40.91
CA ASN A 656 -6.84 20.16 -40.18
C ASN A 656 -7.37 18.77 -39.78
N VAL A 657 -7.33 17.80 -40.71
CA VAL A 657 -7.77 16.42 -40.44
C VAL A 657 -6.92 15.76 -39.37
N LEU A 658 -5.59 15.92 -39.43
CA LEU A 658 -4.67 15.37 -38.43
C LEU A 658 -4.91 15.95 -37.03
N GLU A 659 -5.11 17.27 -36.91
CA GLU A 659 -5.38 17.89 -35.61
C GLU A 659 -6.70 17.41 -35.01
N VAL A 660 -7.77 17.40 -35.82
CA VAL A 660 -9.08 16.87 -35.39
C VAL A 660 -8.97 15.40 -34.98
N TRP A 661 -8.20 14.59 -35.71
CA TRP A 661 -7.96 13.18 -35.37
C TRP A 661 -7.32 13.01 -33.99
N PHE A 662 -6.27 13.77 -33.69
CA PHE A 662 -5.60 13.71 -32.39
C PHE A 662 -6.53 14.16 -31.24
N LEU A 663 -7.28 15.25 -31.43
CA LEU A 663 -8.23 15.75 -30.45
C LEU A 663 -9.38 14.75 -30.22
N PHE A 664 -9.90 14.15 -31.29
CA PHE A 664 -10.95 13.14 -31.23
C PHE A 664 -10.47 11.87 -30.52
N ASN A 665 -9.22 11.45 -30.75
CA ASN A 665 -8.63 10.32 -30.04
C ASN A 665 -8.56 10.56 -28.52
N LEU A 666 -8.25 11.78 -28.08
CA LEU A 666 -8.34 12.13 -26.65
C LEU A 666 -9.77 12.04 -26.11
N CYS A 667 -10.77 12.51 -26.86
CA CYS A 667 -12.18 12.38 -26.46
C CYS A 667 -12.57 10.91 -26.28
N ILE A 668 -12.14 10.03 -27.19
CA ILE A 668 -12.35 8.57 -27.06
C ILE A 668 -11.67 8.03 -25.81
N MET A 669 -10.41 8.41 -25.54
CA MET A 669 -9.69 7.95 -24.34
C MET A 669 -10.39 8.40 -23.05
N VAL A 670 -10.89 9.63 -23.01
CA VAL A 670 -11.69 10.14 -21.89
C VAL A 670 -12.96 9.32 -21.72
N GLY A 671 -13.73 9.11 -22.80
CA GLY A 671 -14.96 8.32 -22.76
C GLY A 671 -14.74 6.86 -22.33
N LEU A 672 -13.69 6.21 -22.85
CA LEU A 672 -13.31 4.86 -22.44
C LEU A 672 -12.89 4.81 -20.96
N SER A 673 -12.17 5.81 -20.48
CA SER A 673 -11.73 5.86 -19.08
C SER A 673 -12.90 6.04 -18.12
N VAL A 674 -13.94 6.77 -18.52
CA VAL A 674 -15.20 6.86 -17.75
C VAL A 674 -15.95 5.52 -17.79
N ALA A 675 -16.11 4.92 -18.97
CA ALA A 675 -16.86 3.67 -19.14
C ALA A 675 -16.23 2.46 -18.42
N ILE A 676 -14.89 2.35 -18.44
CA ILE A 676 -14.17 1.24 -17.78
C ILE A 676 -14.28 1.33 -16.25
N ASN A 677 -14.47 2.51 -15.69
CA ASN A 677 -14.59 2.71 -14.25
C ASN A 677 -16.00 2.40 -13.72
N GLU A 678 -17.05 2.55 -14.54
CA GLU A 678 -18.42 2.15 -14.16
C GLU A 678 -18.60 0.62 -14.23
N ASP A 679 -17.88 -0.07 -15.10
CA ASP A 679 -17.98 -1.53 -15.28
C ASP A 679 -16.67 -2.27 -15.01
N SER A 680 -16.38 -2.58 -13.74
CA SER A 680 -15.53 -3.73 -13.43
C SER A 680 -15.98 -4.55 -12.22
N LYS A 681 -17.17 -5.13 -12.36
CA LYS A 681 -17.34 -6.57 -12.10
C LYS A 681 -17.30 -7.34 -13.44
N LEU A 682 -16.15 -7.98 -13.69
CA LEU A 682 -16.01 -9.30 -14.31
C LEU A 682 -16.35 -9.56 -15.80
N SER A 683 -16.91 -8.66 -16.61
CA SER A 683 -17.40 -9.04 -17.96
C SER A 683 -16.47 -8.78 -19.15
N LEU A 684 -15.60 -7.77 -19.14
CA LEU A 684 -14.82 -7.39 -20.33
C LEU A 684 -13.59 -8.27 -20.61
N MET A 685 -13.04 -8.92 -19.58
CA MET A 685 -11.83 -9.75 -19.69
C MET A 685 -12.09 -11.05 -20.49
N LYS A 686 -13.33 -11.57 -20.45
CA LYS A 686 -13.74 -12.73 -21.26
C LYS A 686 -13.89 -12.39 -22.75
N CYS A 687 -14.20 -11.14 -23.08
CA CYS A 687 -14.36 -10.69 -24.46
C CYS A 687 -12.99 -10.51 -25.15
N TYR A 688 -12.00 -9.98 -24.44
CA TYR A 688 -10.63 -9.81 -24.95
C TYR A 688 -9.89 -11.15 -25.11
N ASP A 689 -10.03 -12.07 -24.16
CA ASP A 689 -9.40 -13.40 -24.26
C ASP A 689 -9.99 -14.24 -25.41
N ALA A 690 -11.29 -14.10 -25.68
CA ALA A 690 -11.94 -14.72 -26.83
C ALA A 690 -11.53 -14.10 -28.18
N LEU A 691 -11.21 -12.80 -28.20
CA LEU A 691 -10.73 -12.10 -29.39
C LEU A 691 -9.27 -12.44 -29.71
N ILE A 692 -8.42 -12.55 -28.68
CA ILE A 692 -7.02 -12.97 -28.81
C ILE A 692 -6.96 -14.45 -29.28
N LYS A 693 -7.76 -15.35 -28.69
CA LYS A 693 -7.87 -16.74 -29.18
C LYS A 693 -8.38 -16.86 -30.61
N LYS A 694 -9.17 -15.91 -31.10
CA LYS A 694 -9.61 -15.86 -32.51
C LYS A 694 -8.56 -15.29 -33.46
N LEU A 695 -7.73 -14.37 -32.99
CA LEU A 695 -6.67 -13.73 -33.80
C LEU A 695 -5.44 -14.64 -33.98
N PHE A 696 -5.15 -15.54 -33.04
CA PHE A 696 -3.98 -16.41 -33.08
C PHE A 696 -4.23 -17.85 -33.57
N LYS A 697 -5.48 -18.23 -33.91
CA LYS A 697 -5.80 -19.60 -34.37
C LYS A 697 -5.48 -19.87 -35.86
N LYS A 698 -4.33 -19.37 -36.36
CA LYS A 698 -3.87 -19.69 -37.72
C LYS A 698 -2.37 -19.93 -37.87
N GLN A 699 -1.65 -20.17 -36.79
CA GLN A 699 -0.32 -20.76 -36.87
C GLN A 699 -0.14 -21.78 -35.74
N ASP A 700 0.07 -23.02 -36.16
CA ASP A 700 0.60 -24.17 -35.43
C ASP A 700 -0.38 -24.94 -34.50
N GLU A 701 -1.02 -25.95 -35.11
CA GLU A 701 -1.18 -27.27 -34.49
C GLU A 701 0.22 -27.85 -34.22
N ASN A 702 0.62 -27.94 -32.95
CA ASN A 702 1.16 -29.16 -32.35
C ASN A 702 1.53 -28.92 -30.87
N ASP A 703 0.87 -29.74 -30.05
CA ASP A 703 1.31 -30.33 -28.79
C ASP A 703 1.20 -29.59 -27.44
N ASP A 704 0.86 -30.44 -26.49
CA ASP A 704 0.26 -30.30 -25.16
C ASP A 704 1.29 -29.97 -24.03
N PRO A 705 0.85 -29.74 -22.78
CA PRO A 705 1.57 -28.97 -21.76
C PRO A 705 2.33 -29.83 -20.74
N LEU A 706 3.46 -29.34 -20.19
CA LEU A 706 3.87 -29.65 -18.81
C LEU A 706 5.04 -28.78 -18.24
N LEU A 707 4.81 -28.29 -17.02
CA LEU A 707 5.66 -28.09 -15.82
C LEU A 707 7.20 -27.83 -15.86
N ASP A 708 7.55 -26.87 -14.98
CA ASP A 708 8.70 -26.76 -14.05
C ASP A 708 10.11 -26.27 -14.49
N VAL A 709 10.51 -25.18 -13.83
CA VAL A 709 11.82 -24.76 -13.28
C VAL A 709 13.11 -25.03 -14.08
N THR A 710 13.87 -23.96 -14.37
CA THR A 710 15.26 -23.63 -13.89
C THR A 710 15.99 -22.74 -14.93
N GLU A 711 16.63 -21.67 -14.48
CA GLU A 711 17.51 -20.80 -15.29
C GLU A 711 18.72 -21.57 -15.88
N SER A 712 19.10 -21.24 -17.12
CA SER A 712 20.50 -21.25 -17.55
C SER A 712 20.74 -20.24 -18.69
N TYR A 713 21.81 -19.43 -18.55
CA TYR A 713 22.21 -18.39 -19.50
C TYR A 713 22.96 -19.00 -20.71
N LEU A 714 22.62 -18.55 -21.93
CA LEU A 714 23.37 -18.85 -23.15
C LEU A 714 24.57 -17.88 -23.32
N THR A 715 25.70 -18.39 -23.78
CA THR A 715 26.92 -17.59 -24.00
C THR A 715 26.96 -16.92 -25.38
N VAL A 716 27.72 -15.82 -25.48
CA VAL A 716 27.79 -14.89 -26.64
C VAL A 716 28.15 -15.58 -27.96
N ASP A 717 28.92 -16.67 -27.93
CA ASP A 717 29.31 -17.42 -29.14
C ASP A 717 28.20 -18.31 -29.72
N GLN A 718 27.18 -18.65 -28.93
CA GLN A 718 25.99 -19.36 -29.40
C GLN A 718 24.99 -18.42 -30.09
N GLN A 719 24.93 -17.15 -29.69
CA GLN A 719 24.11 -16.13 -30.36
C GLN A 719 24.67 -15.71 -31.73
N ARG A 720 26.00 -15.79 -31.92
CA ARG A 720 26.67 -15.37 -33.15
C ARG A 720 26.42 -16.29 -34.35
N ARG A 721 26.11 -17.59 -34.14
CA ARG A 721 25.86 -18.56 -35.22
C ARG A 721 24.45 -18.52 -35.81
N ALA A 722 23.50 -17.86 -35.16
CA ALA A 722 22.13 -17.72 -35.66
C ALA A 722 21.93 -16.52 -36.62
N MET A 723 22.94 -15.66 -36.80
CA MET A 723 22.85 -14.43 -37.59
C MET A 723 23.92 -14.36 -38.70
N VAL A 724 23.90 -15.26 -39.68
CA VAL A 724 24.55 -15.00 -40.99
C VAL A 724 23.70 -15.61 -42.11
N PRO A 725 23.05 -14.81 -42.98
CA PRO A 725 22.51 -15.30 -44.23
C PRO A 725 23.61 -15.33 -45.31
N SER A 726 23.77 -16.48 -45.99
CA SER A 726 24.57 -16.59 -47.21
C SER A 726 23.88 -15.89 -48.38
N SER A 727 24.67 -15.14 -49.15
CA SER A 727 24.31 -14.25 -50.25
C SER A 727 23.88 -14.94 -51.56
N THR A 728 23.10 -14.16 -52.36
CA THR A 728 22.91 -14.04 -53.84
C THR A 728 21.42 -14.23 -54.20
N ASP A 729 20.64 -13.22 -54.60
CA ASP A 729 20.83 -12.29 -55.72
C ASP A 729 20.21 -10.89 -55.49
N VAL A 730 20.85 -9.89 -56.07
CA VAL A 730 20.48 -8.47 -56.03
C VAL A 730 19.49 -8.13 -57.15
N ARG A 731 18.38 -7.45 -56.83
CA ARG A 731 17.76 -6.49 -57.76
C ARG A 731 17.41 -5.19 -57.05
N ARG A 732 18.08 -4.11 -57.49
CA ARG A 732 17.82 -2.71 -57.11
C ARG A 732 16.37 -2.34 -57.38
N CYS A 733 15.65 -1.92 -56.35
CA CYS A 733 14.65 -0.85 -56.44
C CYS A 733 15.01 0.21 -55.41
N ALA A 734 15.29 1.41 -55.91
CA ALA A 734 15.50 2.59 -55.09
C ALA A 734 14.15 3.23 -54.79
N SER A 735 13.72 3.22 -53.53
CA SER A 735 12.78 4.20 -52.99
C SER A 735 13.11 4.44 -51.53
N ARG A 736 13.38 5.70 -51.20
CA ARG A 736 13.49 6.19 -49.82
C ARG A 736 12.13 6.02 -49.14
N GLU A 737 11.99 5.04 -48.27
CA GLU A 737 10.83 4.94 -47.38
C GLU A 737 11.03 5.84 -46.16
N SER A 738 10.03 6.68 -45.89
CA SER A 738 9.98 7.61 -44.76
C SER A 738 9.38 6.92 -43.54
N VAL A 739 9.85 7.25 -42.33
CA VAL A 739 9.24 6.81 -41.06
C VAL A 739 7.74 7.20 -40.98
N VAL A 740 7.31 8.20 -41.76
CA VAL A 740 5.90 8.57 -41.93
C VAL A 740 5.10 7.45 -42.61
N ASP A 741 5.67 6.74 -43.57
CA ASP A 741 5.00 5.63 -44.27
C ASP A 741 4.91 4.37 -43.40
N LEU A 742 5.89 4.17 -42.49
CA LEU A 742 5.84 3.12 -41.47
C LEU A 742 4.72 3.39 -40.44
N ILE A 743 4.54 4.66 -40.06
CA ILE A 743 3.42 5.10 -39.20
C ILE A 743 2.08 4.91 -39.92
N PHE A 744 1.99 5.22 -41.22
CA PHE A 744 0.79 4.97 -42.04
C PHE A 744 0.49 3.48 -42.25
N SER A 745 1.51 2.62 -42.35
CA SER A 745 1.37 1.15 -42.46
C SER A 745 0.80 0.54 -41.18
N LEU A 746 1.30 0.96 -40.01
CA LEU A 746 0.72 0.63 -38.70
C LEU A 746 -0.71 1.16 -38.53
N GLN A 747 -1.03 2.30 -39.17
CA GLN A 747 -2.37 2.92 -39.22
C GLN A 747 -3.38 2.09 -40.01
N SER A 748 -2.98 1.49 -41.14
CA SER A 748 -3.88 0.68 -41.99
C SER A 748 -4.43 -0.56 -41.25
N HIS A 749 -3.56 -1.27 -40.51
CA HIS A 749 -3.97 -2.44 -39.73
C HIS A 749 -4.81 -2.09 -38.50
N THR A 750 -4.56 -0.95 -37.84
CA THR A 750 -5.39 -0.47 -36.72
C THR A 750 -6.74 0.08 -37.18
N ILE A 751 -6.81 0.74 -38.34
CA ILE A 751 -8.07 1.27 -38.92
C ILE A 751 -9.06 0.13 -39.25
N SER A 752 -8.58 -1.01 -39.76
CA SER A 752 -9.43 -2.17 -40.07
C SER A 752 -10.06 -2.81 -38.82
N VAL A 753 -9.28 -2.97 -37.75
CA VAL A 753 -9.76 -3.52 -36.47
C VAL A 753 -10.67 -2.52 -35.74
N MET A 754 -10.37 -1.22 -35.85
CA MET A 754 -11.12 -0.14 -35.22
C MET A 754 -12.46 0.12 -35.92
N GLY A 755 -12.59 -0.15 -37.23
CA GLY A 755 -13.86 -0.08 -37.96
C GLY A 755 -14.93 -1.06 -37.44
N SER A 756 -14.51 -2.28 -37.06
CA SER A 756 -15.41 -3.29 -36.44
C SER A 756 -15.83 -2.90 -35.02
N LEU A 757 -14.94 -2.23 -34.28
CA LEU A 757 -15.21 -1.73 -32.92
C LEU A 757 -16.11 -0.49 -32.93
N LEU A 758 -15.92 0.41 -33.89
CA LEU A 758 -16.71 1.63 -34.08
C LEU A 758 -18.18 1.30 -34.32
N GLN A 759 -18.47 0.27 -35.11
CA GLN A 759 -19.84 -0.16 -35.41
C GLN A 759 -20.59 -0.67 -34.18
N LYS A 760 -19.87 -1.24 -33.20
CA LYS A 760 -20.43 -1.69 -31.91
C LYS A 760 -20.52 -0.56 -30.88
N MET A 761 -19.57 0.39 -30.88
CA MET A 761 -19.61 1.58 -30.02
C MET A 761 -20.69 2.58 -30.42
N THR A 762 -21.01 2.73 -31.71
CA THR A 762 -22.10 3.62 -32.17
C THR A 762 -23.46 3.20 -31.59
N LEU A 763 -23.67 1.89 -31.38
CA LEU A 763 -24.89 1.36 -30.77
C LEU A 763 -25.00 1.74 -29.28
N VAL A 764 -23.87 1.74 -28.57
CA VAL A 764 -23.78 2.06 -27.13
C VAL A 764 -23.84 3.58 -26.89
N ILE A 765 -23.22 4.37 -27.77
CA ILE A 765 -23.28 5.84 -27.73
C ILE A 765 -24.69 6.34 -28.02
N HIS A 766 -25.44 5.68 -28.92
CA HIS A 766 -26.85 6.01 -29.16
C HIS A 766 -27.72 5.79 -27.91
N GLN A 767 -27.44 4.74 -27.11
CA GLN A 767 -28.13 4.50 -25.85
C GLN A 767 -27.72 5.47 -24.73
N LEU A 768 -26.44 5.90 -24.67
CA LEU A 768 -25.93 6.85 -23.67
C LEU A 768 -26.40 8.30 -23.92
N VAL A 769 -26.50 8.71 -25.18
CA VAL A 769 -26.99 10.05 -25.56
C VAL A 769 -28.48 10.22 -25.21
N GLU A 770 -29.27 9.15 -25.26
CA GLU A 770 -30.69 9.19 -24.89
C GLU A 770 -30.94 9.33 -23.38
N ILE A 771 -30.01 8.86 -22.54
CA ILE A 771 -30.19 8.75 -21.08
C ILE A 771 -29.59 9.95 -20.32
N GLN A 772 -28.48 10.54 -20.78
CA GLN A 772 -27.69 11.51 -19.98
C GLN A 772 -27.66 12.95 -20.51
N LEU A 773 -27.88 13.22 -21.81
CA LEU A 773 -27.70 14.58 -22.38
C LEU A 773 -28.96 15.46 -22.39
N ARG A 774 -30.16 14.89 -22.23
CA ARG A 774 -31.42 15.65 -22.26
C ARG A 774 -31.56 16.71 -21.13
N PRO A 775 -31.00 16.51 -19.91
CA PRO A 775 -31.11 17.52 -18.84
C PRO A 775 -30.07 18.66 -18.91
N LEU A 776 -28.93 18.46 -19.59
CA LEU A 776 -27.81 19.44 -19.62
C LEU A 776 -27.91 20.49 -20.74
N LEU A 777 -28.82 20.30 -21.71
CA LEU A 777 -29.06 21.21 -22.84
C LEU A 777 -29.84 22.49 -22.47
N PHE A 778 -30.37 22.61 -21.25
CA PHE A 778 -31.19 23.75 -20.83
C PHE A 778 -30.40 25.02 -20.44
N LEU A 779 -29.06 24.96 -20.36
CA LEU A 779 -28.22 26.09 -19.91
C LEU A 779 -27.41 26.76 -21.04
N GLY A 780 -27.59 26.32 -22.29
CA GLY A 780 -26.89 26.85 -23.47
C GLY A 780 -27.71 27.80 -24.35
N GLU A 781 -28.84 28.32 -23.88
CA GLU A 781 -29.70 29.23 -24.66
C GLU A 781 -29.21 30.69 -24.60
N PHE A 782 -27.96 31.00 -24.97
CA PHE A 782 -27.58 32.42 -25.20
C PHE A 782 -26.40 32.57 -26.17
N CYS A 783 -26.38 31.80 -27.27
CA CYS A 783 -25.63 32.18 -28.50
C CYS A 783 -25.89 31.22 -29.70
N MET A 784 -27.12 30.78 -29.95
CA MET A 784 -27.41 29.95 -31.12
C MET A 784 -28.81 30.28 -31.68
N HIS A 785 -28.99 31.46 -32.26
CA HIS A 785 -30.14 31.68 -33.14
C HIS A 785 -29.70 31.39 -34.58
N GLY A 786 -29.99 30.16 -35.02
CA GLY A 786 -29.81 29.76 -36.42
C GLY A 786 -28.99 28.50 -36.64
N MET A 787 -29.35 27.36 -36.03
CA MET A 787 -28.97 26.05 -36.57
C MET A 787 -29.98 24.97 -36.13
N ASN A 788 -30.58 24.32 -37.11
CA ASN A 788 -31.71 23.39 -37.02
C ASN A 788 -31.22 22.00 -36.51
N GLU A 789 -31.92 21.37 -35.56
CA GLU A 789 -31.58 20.05 -34.96
C GLU A 789 -31.32 18.95 -36.00
N GLN A 790 -31.96 19.02 -37.17
CA GLN A 790 -31.77 18.05 -38.25
C GLN A 790 -30.41 18.09 -38.94
N ILE A 791 -29.67 19.20 -38.84
CA ILE A 791 -28.33 19.35 -39.46
C ILE A 791 -27.26 18.63 -38.61
N PHE A 792 -27.42 18.65 -37.27
CA PHE A 792 -26.51 17.96 -36.35
C PHE A 792 -26.66 16.43 -36.42
N LEU A 793 -27.89 15.91 -36.54
CA LEU A 793 -28.13 14.49 -36.79
C LEU A 793 -27.61 14.04 -38.18
N ARG A 794 -27.76 14.89 -39.21
CA ARG A 794 -27.16 14.63 -40.54
C ARG A 794 -25.63 14.62 -40.51
N PHE A 795 -25.00 15.43 -39.65
CA PHE A 795 -23.53 15.47 -39.48
C PHE A 795 -22.98 14.17 -38.87
N CYS A 796 -23.70 13.56 -37.90
CA CYS A 796 -23.36 12.25 -37.37
C CYS A 796 -23.53 11.12 -38.40
N ILE A 797 -24.55 11.18 -39.26
CA ILE A 797 -24.82 10.15 -40.27
C ILE A 797 -23.91 10.28 -41.51
N LEU A 798 -23.56 11.50 -41.94
CA LEU A 798 -22.66 11.74 -43.08
C LEU A 798 -21.19 11.45 -42.76
N SER A 799 -20.77 11.56 -41.50
CA SER A 799 -19.41 11.19 -41.06
C SER A 799 -19.17 9.66 -41.03
N LEU A 800 -20.20 8.85 -41.29
CA LEU A 800 -20.16 7.38 -41.29
C LEU A 800 -20.16 6.75 -42.71
N LYS A 801 -20.12 7.55 -43.78
CA LYS A 801 -19.91 7.04 -45.16
C LYS A 801 -18.48 7.36 -45.64
N PRO A 802 -17.59 6.38 -45.82
CA PRO A 802 -16.39 6.60 -46.61
C PRO A 802 -16.77 6.66 -48.10
N GLU A 803 -16.60 7.82 -48.73
CA GLU A 803 -16.63 7.94 -50.19
C GLU A 803 -15.42 7.20 -50.78
N VAL A 804 -15.66 5.96 -51.21
CA VAL A 804 -14.84 5.24 -52.17
C VAL A 804 -15.36 5.65 -53.55
N MET A 805 -14.97 6.83 -54.05
CA MET A 805 -15.15 7.24 -55.44
C MET A 805 -14.34 8.50 -55.68
N ASP A 806 -13.04 8.35 -55.95
CA ASP A 806 -12.21 9.33 -56.69
C ASP A 806 -10.78 8.80 -56.99
N ILE A 807 -10.58 7.48 -56.98
CA ILE A 807 -9.30 6.83 -57.31
C ILE A 807 -9.36 6.09 -58.66
N TYR A 808 -10.52 5.98 -59.31
CA TYR A 808 -10.67 5.21 -60.55
C TYR A 808 -10.51 5.98 -61.87
N ASP A 809 -10.49 7.32 -61.86
CA ASP A 809 -10.51 8.09 -63.12
C ASP A 809 -9.13 8.57 -63.62
N TYR A 810 -8.05 8.23 -62.93
CA TYR A 810 -6.69 8.53 -63.39
C TYR A 810 -6.04 7.38 -64.20
N HIS A 811 -6.76 6.27 -64.41
CA HIS A 811 -6.25 5.09 -65.15
C HIS A 811 -6.97 4.78 -66.47
N ALA A 812 -7.92 5.62 -66.91
CA ALA A 812 -8.75 5.37 -68.10
C ALA A 812 -8.39 6.22 -69.35
N VAL A 813 -7.23 6.91 -69.37
CA VAL A 813 -6.81 7.77 -70.50
C VAL A 813 -5.61 7.24 -71.29
N HIS A 814 -5.05 6.07 -70.94
CA HIS A 814 -4.02 5.38 -71.72
C HIS A 814 -4.49 4.00 -72.19
N SER A 815 -5.52 3.97 -73.04
CA SER A 815 -5.99 2.76 -73.75
C SER A 815 -6.89 3.12 -74.96
N LYS A 816 -6.61 4.26 -75.61
CA LYS A 816 -7.21 4.65 -76.91
C LYS A 816 -6.08 4.90 -77.92
N ASP A 817 -5.37 3.84 -78.25
CA ASP A 817 -4.64 3.65 -79.50
C ASP A 817 -4.41 2.14 -79.58
N GLU A 818 -4.72 1.51 -80.71
CA GLU A 818 -4.85 0.05 -80.94
C GLU A 818 -6.22 -0.61 -80.65
N ARG A 819 -7.28 -0.11 -81.31
CA ARG A 819 -8.29 -0.98 -81.99
C ARG A 819 -9.19 -0.18 -82.95
N ILE A 820 -8.58 0.58 -83.84
CA ILE A 820 -9.14 0.93 -85.15
C ILE A 820 -8.24 0.24 -86.18
N GLU A 821 -8.27 -1.10 -86.19
CA GLU A 821 -7.76 -1.89 -87.31
C GLU A 821 -8.32 -3.33 -87.22
N GLN A 822 -9.65 -3.46 -87.18
CA GLN A 822 -10.32 -4.71 -87.57
C GLN A 822 -11.80 -4.49 -87.91
N GLU A 823 -12.06 -3.43 -88.68
CA GLU A 823 -13.06 -3.52 -89.73
C GLU A 823 -12.55 -4.52 -90.78
N ARG A 824 -12.77 -5.81 -90.53
CA ARG A 824 -12.90 -6.83 -91.58
C ARG A 824 -13.23 -8.19 -90.97
N TYR A 825 -14.32 -8.73 -91.47
CA TYR A 825 -14.83 -10.10 -91.36
C TYR A 825 -16.02 -10.34 -90.44
N ARG A 826 -17.16 -10.42 -91.14
CA ARG A 826 -18.43 -11.14 -90.85
C ARG A 826 -19.44 -10.31 -90.05
N LEU A 827 -20.30 -9.53 -90.71
CA LEU A 827 -21.50 -9.99 -91.47
C LEU A 827 -22.19 -11.16 -90.77
N ARG A 828 -23.37 -10.91 -90.18
CA ARG A 828 -24.69 -11.30 -90.72
C ARG A 828 -25.69 -11.60 -89.60
N GLU A 829 -26.88 -11.08 -89.81
CA GLU A 829 -28.19 -11.73 -89.57
C GLU A 829 -28.68 -11.92 -88.13
N THR A 830 -29.88 -11.35 -87.87
CA THR A 830 -31.07 -11.95 -87.21
C THR A 830 -30.89 -12.45 -85.77
N ASP A 831 -31.70 -12.08 -84.77
CA ASP A 831 -33.07 -11.59 -84.68
C ASP A 831 -33.21 -10.63 -83.49
#